data_AF-A0A7E6EMI9-F1
#
_entry.id   AF-A0A7E6EMI9-F1
#
_cell.length_a   1.000
_cell.length_b   1.000
_cell.length_c   1.000
_cell.angle_alpha   90.00
_cell.angle_beta   90.00
_cell.angle_gamma   90.00
#
_symmetry.space_group_name_H-M   'P 1'
#
loop_
_entity.id
_entity.type
_entity.pdbx_description
1 polymer ?
#
loop_
_entity_poly.entity_id
_entity_poly.type
_entity_poly.pdbx_seq_one_letter_code
_entity_poly.pdbx_strand_id
1 'polypeptide(L)'
;MNWHHNEPEQDEETYEDADKIMAILEKHKVTTRGHSIFWAQPQMQQNWLRKLTAEQLKYQMIERMQNIMVRYRDRVIHWDVNHEMLHGRFYREQLQNNSIPVWMFKQARVYDKKAKLFLNDYDVITQGGRCEEYKDFVISLKKQGCDIGGLGAEGHFSEYNPPEPVLLKARLDELWQLKIPIWLTEVDIIDRIPASRAEKLEYVLRTGFSHPGVEGIILWGFWAGNHWAGERASLWDKNWRINDAGIRLLSLKEEWKTKRVWDGVNSHQRYHFRGYHGSYVVRIQSGNETKEAKFEIVPGDGRQTVKIDFSAPPAISPDIATLEGSQMKITDLLRETKNASERTNKNNSYIGCYKDGPRRAMDGFFYTDHNSMTIEKCLSECRKRNFLFAGLEWRYECFCGNSYTMYGPRNESWCNRPCTGNTLQICGGGYSLSVYVVKSNKSNESNSNASSDTLQNTTRSTVLPKISSTPSDVLEDNYSNNTDNYTNEARTRTTLLEDDPNILATFKTLNSTKVAYIGCFPDNDPPRALDGRQRYVTTKMTLFLCFSHCIGFKYAGLQNSMECYCGNTYDRYGSLHADQWKCNSPCAGNASEICGGIMHNSVYRRENYDRESLTLGTYLGCWQDSLPKRTLQGSVLTSDSMTIAQCLTFCVNNDYVYGGLQFGMQCFCGNHYRSRQLPEINCNERCTGDSASFCGGSMANSVFHVQEYRNKTTLKVVSGKGKLQTTSVPPEEAQPTYTTIPIQNDVNGSSVLKKGTYIGCYGDRDPYRAMNRTQRYVAARMTVELCIKHCSKFRYAGLQYGTECFCSNNYDRYGKSGYCWAKCSGNTSQICGGNLVNSVYSTGEIGSFGVYEGSYLGCWLDDNPFGNMEGSSIRIRNMTVDVCLAFCRIEGYDFAGLQKGLECYCRNKYKTILQAESFCYLPCSGNSLTACGGHSRNSVFSVTGKY
;
A
#
# COMPACT_ATOMS: atom_id res chain seq x y z
N MET A 1 9.90 -2.99 32.96
CA MET A 1 10.96 -2.54 33.89
C MET A 1 11.37 -1.09 33.58
N ASN A 2 10.40 -0.19 33.34
CA ASN A 2 10.69 1.17 32.90
C ASN A 2 11.11 2.05 34.08
N TRP A 3 11.92 3.09 33.85
CA TRP A 3 12.50 3.88 34.92
C TRP A 3 11.44 4.49 35.85
N HIS A 4 10.43 5.16 35.30
CA HIS A 4 9.29 5.71 36.04
C HIS A 4 8.40 4.68 36.75
N HIS A 5 8.57 3.37 36.52
CA HIS A 5 7.89 2.29 37.24
C HIS A 5 8.76 1.66 38.35
N ASN A 6 10.09 1.77 38.25
CA ASN A 6 11.05 1.17 39.19
C ASN A 6 11.79 2.20 40.06
N GLU A 7 11.58 3.50 39.83
CA GLU A 7 12.04 4.61 40.67
C GLU A 7 11.12 5.83 40.39
N PRO A 8 9.89 5.86 40.93
CA PRO A 8 8.91 6.90 40.64
C PRO A 8 9.34 8.28 41.17
N GLU A 9 9.85 8.33 42.40
CA GLU A 9 10.54 9.48 42.99
C GLU A 9 12.01 9.12 43.27
N GLN A 10 12.88 10.13 43.41
CA GLN A 10 14.33 9.94 43.45
C GLN A 10 14.76 9.04 44.62
N ASP A 11 15.63 8.07 44.34
CA ASP A 11 16.21 7.12 45.30
C ASP A 11 15.16 6.14 45.93
N GLU A 12 13.89 6.16 45.49
CA GLU A 12 12.82 5.24 45.91
C GLU A 12 12.68 4.03 44.97
N GLU A 13 13.59 3.06 45.05
CA GLU A 13 13.60 1.90 44.13
C GLU A 13 12.48 0.87 44.36
N THR A 14 11.69 0.59 43.32
CA THR A 14 10.52 -0.31 43.34
C THR A 14 10.65 -1.46 42.32
N TYR A 15 11.53 -2.43 42.59
CA TYR A 15 11.72 -3.61 41.71
C TYR A 15 10.85 -4.83 42.04
N GLU A 16 10.11 -4.83 43.15
CA GLU A 16 9.44 -6.03 43.71
C GLU A 16 8.57 -6.79 42.69
N ASP A 17 7.70 -6.08 41.94
CA ASP A 17 6.83 -6.73 40.95
C ASP A 17 7.59 -7.20 39.71
N ALA A 18 8.69 -6.55 39.33
CA ALA A 18 9.55 -7.02 38.25
C ALA A 18 10.31 -8.29 38.65
N ASP A 19 10.82 -8.38 39.89
CA ASP A 19 11.47 -9.58 40.40
C ASP A 19 10.47 -10.74 40.59
N LYS A 20 9.23 -10.48 41.04
CA LYS A 20 8.13 -11.48 41.05
C LYS A 20 7.82 -12.01 39.65
N ILE A 21 7.66 -11.13 38.66
CA ILE A 21 7.39 -11.51 37.28
C ILE A 21 8.55 -12.34 36.71
N MET A 22 9.80 -11.92 36.94
CA MET A 22 10.98 -12.68 36.51
C MET A 22 11.01 -14.08 37.12
N ALA A 23 10.78 -14.23 38.43
CA ALA A 23 10.74 -15.53 39.09
C ALA A 23 9.67 -16.48 38.51
N ILE A 24 8.52 -15.94 38.08
CA ILE A 24 7.48 -16.70 37.36
C ILE A 24 7.98 -17.11 35.97
N LEU A 25 8.52 -16.19 35.18
CA LEU A 25 9.02 -16.47 33.82
C LEU A 25 10.17 -17.50 33.85
N GLU A 26 11.10 -17.36 34.77
CA GLU A 26 12.24 -18.27 35.00
C GLU A 26 11.74 -19.68 35.39
N LYS A 27 10.78 -19.78 36.32
CA LYS A 27 10.13 -21.05 36.71
C LYS A 27 9.46 -21.75 35.52
N HIS A 28 8.89 -20.99 34.59
CA HIS A 28 8.25 -21.51 33.37
C HIS A 28 9.19 -21.57 32.15
N LYS A 29 10.50 -21.33 32.33
CA LYS A 29 11.54 -21.33 31.28
C LYS A 29 11.24 -20.38 30.09
N VAL A 30 10.58 -19.26 30.37
CA VAL A 30 10.30 -18.20 29.39
C VAL A 30 11.46 -17.21 29.38
N THR A 31 12.03 -16.95 28.20
CA THR A 31 13.10 -15.96 28.02
C THR A 31 12.56 -14.53 28.04
N THR A 32 13.26 -13.62 28.72
CA THR A 32 12.78 -12.24 28.92
C THR A 32 13.62 -11.20 28.18
N ARG A 33 12.94 -10.18 27.63
CA ARG A 33 13.53 -8.94 27.10
C ARG A 33 13.42 -7.84 28.16
N GLY A 34 14.55 -7.24 28.52
CA GLY A 34 14.63 -6.12 29.44
C GLY A 34 14.18 -4.82 28.77
N HIS A 35 12.93 -4.44 29.02
CA HIS A 35 12.32 -3.21 28.51
C HIS A 35 11.99 -2.27 29.67
N SER A 36 12.52 -1.05 29.75
CA SER A 36 13.67 -0.48 29.05
C SER A 36 14.61 0.22 30.04
N ILE A 37 15.90 0.31 29.71
CA ILE A 37 16.87 0.96 30.61
C ILE A 37 16.56 2.46 30.67
N PHE A 38 16.41 3.08 29.49
CA PHE A 38 16.02 4.47 29.27
C PHE A 38 14.90 4.59 28.21
N TRP A 39 14.22 5.72 28.22
CA TRP A 39 13.24 6.11 27.20
C TRP A 39 13.50 7.57 26.81
N ALA A 40 13.62 7.89 25.52
CA ALA A 40 14.07 9.22 25.09
C ALA A 40 12.99 10.32 25.14
N GLN A 41 11.73 9.95 25.36
CA GLN A 41 10.58 10.86 25.39
C GLN A 41 10.54 11.73 26.65
N PRO A 42 10.41 13.06 26.55
CA PRO A 42 10.30 13.95 27.70
C PRO A 42 9.10 13.64 28.62
N GLN A 43 7.98 13.17 28.07
CA GLN A 43 6.77 12.82 28.83
C GLN A 43 6.95 11.56 29.69
N MET A 44 7.81 10.61 29.28
CA MET A 44 8.03 9.33 29.97
C MET A 44 9.07 9.39 31.09
N GLN A 45 9.57 10.60 31.40
CA GLN A 45 10.50 10.86 32.51
C GLN A 45 9.74 11.19 33.81
N GLN A 46 10.38 10.93 34.94
CA GLN A 46 9.88 11.32 36.26
C GLN A 46 9.98 12.83 36.51
N ASN A 47 9.21 13.33 37.48
CA ASN A 47 9.16 14.75 37.82
C ASN A 47 10.44 15.29 38.45
N TRP A 48 11.16 14.47 39.22
CA TRP A 48 12.47 14.81 39.77
C TRP A 48 13.54 14.79 38.67
N LEU A 49 13.57 13.74 37.84
CA LEU A 49 14.57 13.53 36.78
C LEU A 49 14.61 14.69 35.77
N ARG A 50 13.44 15.29 35.46
CA ARG A 50 13.33 16.49 34.60
C ARG A 50 13.87 17.79 35.22
N LYS A 51 14.08 17.85 36.54
CA LYS A 51 14.58 19.04 37.26
C LYS A 51 16.09 19.04 37.47
N LEU A 52 16.75 17.90 37.26
CA LEU A 52 18.18 17.73 37.50
C LEU A 52 19.04 18.56 36.54
N THR A 53 20.19 19.03 37.03
CA THR A 53 21.25 19.57 36.17
C THR A 53 21.83 18.48 35.27
N ALA A 54 22.57 18.88 34.23
CA ALA A 54 23.22 17.92 33.34
C ALA A 54 24.17 16.96 34.08
N GLU A 55 24.87 17.44 35.11
CA GLU A 55 25.76 16.61 35.93
C GLU A 55 24.98 15.63 36.82
N GLN A 56 23.95 16.10 37.50
CA GLN A 56 23.08 15.26 38.35
C GLN A 56 22.36 14.18 37.54
N LEU A 57 21.79 14.54 36.39
CA LEU A 57 21.18 13.57 35.47
C LEU A 57 22.22 12.57 34.95
N LYS A 58 23.45 13.01 34.69
CA LYS A 58 24.52 12.12 34.24
C LYS A 58 24.92 11.10 35.29
N TYR A 59 24.94 11.51 36.56
CA TYR A 59 25.14 10.62 37.71
C TYR A 59 23.98 9.62 37.84
N GLN A 60 22.74 10.09 37.88
CA GLN A 60 21.55 9.24 38.03
C GLN A 60 21.37 8.25 36.86
N MET A 61 21.82 8.60 35.65
CA MET A 61 21.90 7.66 34.51
C MET A 61 22.94 6.54 34.68
N ILE A 62 23.92 6.69 35.57
CA ILE A 62 24.89 5.63 35.91
C ILE A 62 24.28 4.71 36.97
N GLU A 63 23.72 5.27 38.04
CA GLU A 63 22.99 4.53 39.10
C GLU A 63 21.88 3.65 38.48
N ARG A 64 21.03 4.24 37.63
CA ARG A 64 19.99 3.51 36.88
C ARG A 64 20.54 2.30 36.12
N MET A 65 21.69 2.42 35.43
CA MET A 65 22.30 1.27 34.75
C MET A 65 22.75 0.20 35.73
N GLN A 66 23.38 0.58 36.85
CA GLN A 66 23.83 -0.37 37.86
C GLN A 66 22.63 -1.15 38.43
N ASN A 67 21.60 -0.43 38.87
CA ASN A 67 20.55 -0.99 39.71
C ASN A 67 19.54 -1.86 38.92
N ILE A 68 19.37 -1.59 37.61
CA ILE A 68 18.64 -2.49 36.70
C ILE A 68 19.54 -3.55 36.04
N MET A 69 20.67 -3.18 35.43
CA MET A 69 21.41 -4.12 34.59
C MET A 69 22.22 -5.12 35.40
N VAL A 70 22.70 -4.77 36.60
CA VAL A 70 23.39 -5.74 37.48
C VAL A 70 22.39 -6.72 38.10
N ARG A 71 21.20 -6.25 38.48
CA ARG A 71 20.10 -7.08 39.05
C ARG A 71 19.55 -8.12 38.07
N TYR A 72 19.47 -7.78 36.78
CA TYR A 72 18.92 -8.67 35.74
C TYR A 72 19.96 -9.20 34.74
N ARG A 73 21.26 -8.99 35.00
CA ARG A 73 22.38 -9.58 34.24
C ARG A 73 22.19 -11.08 34.11
N ASP A 74 22.41 -11.61 32.91
CA ASP A 74 22.25 -13.05 32.57
C ASP A 74 20.83 -13.63 32.75
N ARG A 75 19.86 -12.86 33.29
CA ARG A 75 18.44 -13.25 33.44
C ARG A 75 17.58 -12.80 32.25
N VAL A 76 18.02 -11.78 31.50
CA VAL A 76 17.39 -11.33 30.24
C VAL A 76 18.28 -11.64 29.04
N ILE A 77 17.66 -11.95 27.89
CA ILE A 77 18.39 -12.20 26.63
C ILE A 77 18.68 -10.91 25.86
N HIS A 78 17.83 -9.89 26.01
CA HIS A 78 17.86 -8.63 25.27
C HIS A 78 17.72 -7.43 26.23
N TRP A 79 18.28 -6.28 25.86
CA TRP A 79 18.03 -4.99 26.51
C TRP A 79 17.65 -3.91 25.50
N ASP A 80 16.53 -3.23 25.71
CA ASP A 80 16.24 -1.96 25.04
C ASP A 80 17.04 -0.85 25.76
N VAL A 81 18.10 -0.37 25.10
CA VAL A 81 19.07 0.54 25.74
C VAL A 81 18.48 1.92 25.94
N ASN A 82 17.90 2.50 24.89
CA ASN A 82 17.12 3.73 24.98
C ASN A 82 16.03 3.71 23.91
N HIS A 83 14.78 3.68 24.36
CA HIS A 83 13.58 3.47 23.57
C HIS A 83 13.06 4.80 22.97
N GLU A 84 12.50 4.73 21.77
CA GLU A 84 11.94 5.85 20.99
C GLU A 84 12.92 7.00 20.71
N MET A 85 14.17 6.69 20.29
CA MET A 85 15.20 7.69 20.00
C MET A 85 15.05 8.43 18.66
N LEU A 86 14.17 8.02 17.74
CA LEU A 86 13.79 8.86 16.59
C LEU A 86 12.81 9.97 16.98
N HIS A 87 12.00 9.71 18.01
CA HIS A 87 10.91 10.58 18.44
C HIS A 87 11.32 11.46 19.64
N GLY A 88 11.94 10.87 20.65
CA GLY A 88 12.40 11.52 21.86
C GLY A 88 13.88 11.97 21.84
N ARG A 89 14.17 13.08 22.52
CA ARG A 89 15.52 13.68 22.59
C ARG A 89 15.98 14.03 24.00
N PHE A 90 15.20 13.73 25.05
CA PHE A 90 15.39 14.22 26.42
C PHE A 90 16.85 14.22 26.90
N TYR A 91 17.52 13.06 26.94
CA TYR A 91 18.91 12.99 27.42
C TYR A 91 19.95 13.67 26.50
N ARG A 92 19.65 13.93 25.23
CA ARG A 92 20.53 14.71 24.34
C ARG A 92 20.39 16.21 24.58
N GLU A 93 19.18 16.65 24.91
CA GLU A 93 18.86 18.06 25.17
C GLU A 93 19.24 18.46 26.61
N GLN A 94 18.80 17.70 27.62
CA GLN A 94 19.08 17.98 29.04
C GLN A 94 20.58 17.86 29.39
N LEU A 95 21.34 17.02 28.66
CA LEU A 95 22.80 16.92 28.78
C LEU A 95 23.56 17.76 27.73
N GLN A 96 22.85 18.47 26.84
CA GLN A 96 23.39 19.26 25.73
C GLN A 96 24.43 18.51 24.86
N ASN A 97 24.25 17.19 24.69
CA ASN A 97 25.26 16.29 24.17
C ASN A 97 24.66 15.22 23.25
N ASN A 98 24.91 15.36 21.95
CA ASN A 98 24.42 14.44 20.92
C ASN A 98 25.05 13.04 20.96
N SER A 99 26.20 12.86 21.64
CA SER A 99 26.92 11.60 21.75
C SER A 99 26.40 10.69 22.89
N ILE A 100 25.39 11.12 23.64
CA ILE A 100 24.83 10.36 24.76
C ILE A 100 24.31 8.96 24.37
N PRO A 101 23.62 8.75 23.24
CA PRO A 101 23.27 7.40 22.77
C PRO A 101 24.48 6.47 22.60
N VAL A 102 25.61 6.98 22.10
CA VAL A 102 26.85 6.21 21.94
C VAL A 102 27.43 5.81 23.30
N TRP A 103 27.38 6.72 24.27
CA TRP A 103 27.76 6.40 25.66
C TRP A 103 26.82 5.36 26.28
N MET A 104 25.50 5.47 26.07
CA MET A 104 24.51 4.54 26.61
C MET A 104 24.77 3.10 26.16
N PHE A 105 24.94 2.86 24.85
CA PHE A 105 25.24 1.52 24.32
C PHE A 105 26.59 0.99 24.81
N LYS A 106 27.62 1.84 24.88
CA LYS A 106 28.95 1.42 25.36
C LYS A 106 28.97 1.03 26.83
N GLN A 107 28.27 1.77 27.70
CA GLN A 107 28.15 1.40 29.12
C GLN A 107 27.23 0.20 29.33
N ALA A 108 26.13 0.09 28.57
CA ALA A 108 25.26 -1.09 28.63
C ALA A 108 26.04 -2.40 28.34
N ARG A 109 26.98 -2.38 27.37
CA ARG A 109 27.88 -3.51 27.08
C ARG A 109 28.96 -3.77 28.17
N VAL A 110 29.26 -2.79 29.03
CA VAL A 110 30.10 -3.01 30.22
C VAL A 110 29.31 -3.72 31.31
N TYR A 111 28.06 -3.31 31.56
CA TYR A 111 27.21 -3.91 32.60
C TYR A 111 26.67 -5.29 32.24
N ASP A 112 26.31 -5.55 30.98
CA ASP A 112 25.95 -6.88 30.49
C ASP A 112 26.75 -7.21 29.22
N LYS A 113 27.48 -8.34 29.25
CA LYS A 113 28.34 -8.80 28.15
C LYS A 113 27.68 -9.86 27.25
N LYS A 114 26.53 -10.41 27.62
CA LYS A 114 25.86 -11.51 26.91
C LYS A 114 24.57 -11.08 26.23
N ALA A 115 23.77 -10.22 26.85
CA ALA A 115 22.51 -9.78 26.29
C ALA A 115 22.71 -9.03 24.95
N LYS A 116 21.83 -9.25 23.97
CA LYS A 116 21.80 -8.45 22.74
C LYS A 116 21.29 -7.05 23.09
N LEU A 117 22.01 -6.00 22.69
CA LEU A 117 21.58 -4.62 22.89
C LEU A 117 20.75 -4.14 21.70
N PHE A 118 19.56 -3.61 21.99
CA PHE A 118 18.57 -3.17 21.02
C PHE A 118 18.41 -1.65 21.01
N LEU A 119 18.26 -1.11 19.80
CA LEU A 119 17.46 0.08 19.55
C LEU A 119 15.99 -0.38 19.38
N ASN A 120 15.02 0.41 19.84
CA ASN A 120 13.58 0.09 19.74
C ASN A 120 12.77 1.37 19.53
N ASP A 121 12.03 1.47 18.42
CA ASP A 121 11.25 2.65 18.03
C ASP A 121 9.93 2.26 17.32
N TYR A 122 8.90 3.09 17.48
CA TYR A 122 7.65 3.01 16.69
C TYR A 122 7.83 3.62 15.30
N ASP A 123 6.79 3.46 14.47
CA ASP A 123 6.71 3.90 13.06
C ASP A 123 7.75 3.34 12.07
N VAL A 124 8.88 2.79 12.52
CA VAL A 124 9.98 2.23 11.69
C VAL A 124 9.49 1.33 10.55
N ILE A 125 8.51 0.47 10.85
CA ILE A 125 7.93 -0.50 9.90
C ILE A 125 6.51 -0.13 9.46
N THR A 126 5.91 0.96 9.96
CA THR A 126 4.51 1.33 9.70
C THR A 126 4.39 2.61 8.85
N GLN A 127 5.28 3.60 9.04
CA GLN A 127 5.35 4.84 8.26
C GLN A 127 6.54 4.87 7.28
N GLY A 128 6.50 5.78 6.31
CA GLY A 128 7.47 5.87 5.20
C GLY A 128 8.91 6.14 5.64
N GLY A 129 9.28 7.42 5.73
CA GLY A 129 10.67 7.86 5.97
C GLY A 129 11.30 7.46 7.31
N ARG A 130 10.53 6.85 8.23
CA ARG A 130 11.06 6.37 9.51
C ARG A 130 11.95 5.13 9.36
N CYS A 131 11.76 4.35 8.29
CA CYS A 131 12.59 3.17 8.03
C CYS A 131 14.04 3.58 7.70
N GLU A 132 14.21 4.59 6.85
CA GLU A 132 15.52 5.13 6.47
C GLU A 132 16.18 5.89 7.63
N GLU A 133 15.42 6.74 8.35
CA GLU A 133 15.94 7.45 9.54
C GLU A 133 16.45 6.48 10.62
N TYR A 134 15.71 5.39 10.89
CA TYR A 134 16.13 4.34 11.81
C TYR A 134 17.43 3.68 11.35
N LYS A 135 17.50 3.30 10.07
CA LYS A 135 18.66 2.64 9.45
C LYS A 135 19.91 3.53 9.51
N ASP A 136 19.81 4.80 9.15
CA ASP A 136 20.93 5.74 9.20
C ASP A 136 21.40 6.02 10.63
N PHE A 137 20.48 6.06 11.60
CA PHE A 137 20.85 6.21 13.00
C PHE A 137 21.60 4.98 13.53
N VAL A 138 21.16 3.76 13.18
CA VAL A 138 21.89 2.51 13.50
C VAL A 138 23.27 2.48 12.83
N ILE A 139 23.39 2.92 11.57
CA ILE A 139 24.68 3.04 10.86
C ILE A 139 25.59 4.03 11.61
N SER A 140 25.06 5.17 12.06
CA SER A 140 25.80 6.18 12.83
C SER A 140 26.33 5.63 14.16
N LEU A 141 25.52 4.86 14.90
CA LEU A 141 25.93 4.22 16.15
C LEU A 141 27.00 3.13 15.91
N LYS A 142 26.83 2.27 14.90
CA LYS A 142 27.84 1.24 14.55
C LYS A 142 29.17 1.84 14.09
N LYS A 143 29.15 2.90 13.28
CA LYS A 143 30.37 3.66 12.88
C LYS A 143 31.13 4.23 14.08
N GLN A 144 30.44 4.53 15.18
CA GLN A 144 31.04 5.02 16.43
C GLN A 144 31.42 3.89 17.41
N GLY A 145 31.35 2.62 17.00
CA GLY A 145 31.73 1.47 17.81
C GLY A 145 30.71 1.10 18.89
N CYS A 146 29.41 1.28 18.63
CA CYS A 146 28.36 0.70 19.45
C CYS A 146 28.09 -0.74 19.01
N ASP A 147 28.06 -1.67 19.97
CA ASP A 147 27.57 -3.02 19.74
C ASP A 147 26.03 -3.01 19.73
N ILE A 148 25.44 -3.33 18.58
CA ILE A 148 23.99 -3.39 18.37
C ILE A 148 23.67 -4.82 17.95
N GLY A 149 23.13 -5.59 18.89
CA GLY A 149 22.83 -7.01 18.72
C GLY A 149 21.46 -7.29 18.08
N GLY A 150 20.60 -6.28 17.97
CA GLY A 150 19.28 -6.41 17.36
C GLY A 150 18.61 -5.07 17.04
N LEU A 151 17.61 -5.13 16.15
CA LEU A 151 16.78 -4.01 15.72
C LEU A 151 15.34 -4.26 16.18
N GLY A 152 14.85 -3.45 17.12
CA GLY A 152 13.47 -3.49 17.59
C GLY A 152 12.62 -2.56 16.74
N ALA A 153 11.63 -3.12 16.07
CA ALA A 153 10.59 -2.36 15.39
C ALA A 153 9.26 -2.75 16.03
N GLU A 154 8.67 -1.81 16.77
CA GLU A 154 7.57 -2.08 17.71
C GLU A 154 6.38 -2.73 16.99
N GLY A 155 5.89 -2.10 15.93
CA GLY A 155 4.84 -2.68 15.09
C GLY A 155 3.42 -2.42 15.58
N HIS A 156 3.19 -1.22 16.14
CA HIS A 156 1.86 -0.69 16.40
C HIS A 156 1.14 -0.29 15.10
N PHE A 157 0.20 -1.12 14.65
CA PHE A 157 -0.66 -0.83 13.48
C PHE A 157 -2.08 -0.45 13.92
N SER A 158 -2.82 0.24 13.07
CA SER A 158 -4.21 0.65 13.36
C SER A 158 -5.08 0.73 12.11
N GLU A 159 -6.36 1.06 12.29
CA GLU A 159 -7.28 1.49 11.23
C GLU A 159 -6.71 2.60 10.31
N TYR A 160 -5.79 3.45 10.79
CA TYR A 160 -5.20 4.55 10.02
C TYR A 160 -3.84 4.21 9.37
N ASN A 161 -3.10 3.26 9.93
CA ASN A 161 -1.85 2.73 9.40
C ASN A 161 -1.90 1.19 9.35
N PRO A 162 -2.74 0.60 8.48
CA PRO A 162 -2.92 -0.85 8.40
C PRO A 162 -1.65 -1.56 7.90
N PRO A 163 -1.44 -2.84 8.27
CA PRO A 163 -0.27 -3.61 7.85
C PRO A 163 -0.42 -4.09 6.40
N GLU A 164 0.25 -3.40 5.48
CA GLU A 164 0.33 -3.81 4.07
C GLU A 164 1.50 -4.80 3.85
N PRO A 165 1.27 -6.08 3.48
CA PRO A 165 2.30 -7.12 3.45
C PRO A 165 3.54 -6.79 2.60
N VAL A 166 3.32 -6.17 1.43
CA VAL A 166 4.40 -5.82 0.49
C VAL A 166 5.27 -4.70 1.06
N LEU A 167 4.66 -3.69 1.67
CA LEU A 167 5.35 -2.54 2.25
C LEU A 167 6.06 -2.90 3.56
N LEU A 168 5.44 -3.72 4.40
CA LEU A 168 6.07 -4.30 5.59
C LEU A 168 7.29 -5.14 5.20
N LYS A 169 7.17 -6.01 4.19
CA LYS A 169 8.32 -6.79 3.69
C LYS A 169 9.43 -5.87 3.16
N ALA A 170 9.10 -4.85 2.37
CA ALA A 170 10.08 -3.92 1.82
C ALA A 170 10.87 -3.18 2.91
N ARG A 171 10.21 -2.73 3.99
CA ARG A 171 10.90 -2.12 5.15
C ARG A 171 11.77 -3.13 5.90
N LEU A 172 11.32 -4.38 6.06
CA LEU A 172 12.14 -5.44 6.64
C LEU A 172 13.35 -5.81 5.76
N ASP A 173 13.21 -5.80 4.43
CA ASP A 173 14.32 -5.96 3.48
C ASP A 173 15.33 -4.81 3.60
N GLU A 174 14.85 -3.57 3.72
CA GLU A 174 15.65 -2.35 3.85
C GLU A 174 16.49 -2.33 5.13
N LEU A 175 15.90 -2.71 6.27
CA LEU A 175 16.60 -2.94 7.53
C LEU A 175 17.58 -4.13 7.44
N TRP A 176 17.19 -5.23 6.78
CA TRP A 176 18.00 -6.46 6.69
C TRP A 176 19.25 -6.31 5.82
N GLN A 177 19.41 -5.22 5.07
CA GLN A 177 20.70 -4.86 4.47
C GLN A 177 21.80 -4.64 5.52
N LEU A 178 21.45 -4.26 6.76
CA LEU A 178 22.40 -4.07 7.86
C LEU A 178 23.00 -5.37 8.40
N LYS A 179 22.38 -6.53 8.08
CA LYS A 179 22.70 -7.86 8.63
C LYS A 179 22.78 -7.88 10.16
N ILE A 180 21.80 -7.22 10.78
CA ILE A 180 21.50 -7.25 12.21
C ILE A 180 20.12 -7.90 12.35
N PRO A 181 19.90 -8.81 13.32
CA PRO A 181 18.59 -9.40 13.55
C PRO A 181 17.49 -8.36 13.80
N ILE A 182 16.35 -8.53 13.15
CA ILE A 182 15.15 -7.73 13.37
C ILE A 182 14.23 -8.49 14.33
N TRP A 183 13.63 -7.78 15.28
CA TRP A 183 12.55 -8.27 16.11
C TRP A 183 11.34 -7.35 15.94
N LEU A 184 10.18 -7.95 15.70
CA LEU A 184 8.91 -7.26 15.80
C LEU A 184 8.52 -7.26 17.27
N THR A 185 8.73 -6.14 17.96
CA THR A 185 8.94 -6.15 19.41
C THR A 185 7.67 -5.97 20.25
N GLU A 186 6.66 -5.28 19.71
CA GLU A 186 5.51 -4.75 20.45
C GLU A 186 4.26 -4.77 19.54
N VAL A 187 4.08 -5.87 18.79
CA VAL A 187 3.07 -5.94 17.73
C VAL A 187 1.67 -5.95 18.30
N ASP A 188 0.87 -4.97 17.88
CA ASP A 188 -0.57 -4.99 18.02
C ASP A 188 -1.28 -4.38 16.79
N ILE A 189 -2.59 -4.63 16.71
CA ILE A 189 -3.45 -4.17 15.63
C ILE A 189 -4.65 -3.48 16.27
N ILE A 190 -4.67 -2.15 16.28
CA ILE A 190 -5.77 -1.35 16.82
C ILE A 190 -6.89 -1.24 15.78
N ASP A 191 -7.87 -2.15 15.89
CA ASP A 191 -9.05 -2.25 15.02
C ASP A 191 -10.29 -2.65 15.84
N ARG A 192 -11.38 -1.90 15.73
CA ARG A 192 -12.65 -2.17 16.42
C ARG A 192 -13.31 -3.51 16.06
N ILE A 193 -13.01 -4.10 14.90
CA ILE A 193 -13.66 -5.30 14.36
C ILE A 193 -12.71 -6.51 14.52
N PRO A 194 -12.99 -7.47 15.42
CA PRO A 194 -12.09 -8.60 15.67
C PRO A 194 -11.75 -9.43 14.42
N ALA A 195 -12.67 -9.54 13.45
CA ALA A 195 -12.42 -10.22 12.18
C ALA A 195 -11.39 -9.49 11.30
N SER A 196 -11.51 -8.16 11.11
CA SER A 196 -10.50 -7.40 10.34
C SER A 196 -9.18 -7.31 11.10
N ARG A 197 -9.23 -7.23 12.43
CA ARG A 197 -8.07 -7.39 13.32
C ARG A 197 -7.34 -8.72 13.08
N ALA A 198 -8.09 -9.81 12.88
CA ALA A 198 -7.53 -11.14 12.61
C ALA A 198 -6.82 -11.22 11.24
N GLU A 199 -7.36 -10.58 10.20
CA GLU A 199 -6.74 -10.52 8.87
C GLU A 199 -5.44 -9.71 8.91
N LYS A 200 -5.50 -8.51 9.48
CA LYS A 200 -4.35 -7.61 9.66
C LYS A 200 -3.26 -8.25 10.53
N LEU A 201 -3.63 -8.96 11.59
CA LEU A 201 -2.68 -9.71 12.42
C LEU A 201 -2.02 -10.86 11.65
N GLU A 202 -2.77 -11.60 10.83
CA GLU A 202 -2.21 -12.64 9.95
C GLU A 202 -1.20 -12.07 8.95
N TYR A 203 -1.45 -10.87 8.41
CA TYR A 203 -0.50 -10.19 7.52
C TYR A 203 0.84 -9.91 8.22
N VAL A 204 0.83 -9.28 9.40
CA VAL A 204 2.08 -9.01 10.15
C VAL A 204 2.79 -10.31 10.52
N LEU A 205 2.04 -11.28 11.09
CA LEU A 205 2.59 -12.55 11.55
C LEU A 205 3.21 -13.35 10.41
N ARG A 206 2.51 -13.50 9.26
CA ARG A 206 3.06 -14.22 8.09
C ARG A 206 4.25 -13.49 7.48
N THR A 207 4.16 -12.17 7.29
CA THR A 207 5.26 -11.41 6.70
C THR A 207 6.52 -11.51 7.57
N GLY A 208 6.41 -11.28 8.88
CA GLY A 208 7.52 -11.44 9.82
C GLY A 208 8.08 -12.87 9.84
N PHE A 209 7.24 -13.89 10.03
CA PHE A 209 7.68 -15.29 10.08
C PHE A 209 8.32 -15.79 8.78
N SER A 210 7.95 -15.21 7.63
CA SER A 210 8.54 -15.53 6.32
C SER A 210 9.85 -14.79 6.03
N HIS A 211 10.23 -13.78 6.82
CA HIS A 211 11.34 -12.89 6.50
C HIS A 211 12.66 -13.38 7.10
N PRO A 212 13.72 -13.60 6.29
CA PRO A 212 14.97 -14.21 6.78
C PRO A 212 15.81 -13.30 7.69
N GLY A 213 15.43 -12.02 7.84
CA GLY A 213 16.05 -11.09 8.79
C GLY A 213 15.31 -10.99 10.13
N VAL A 214 14.12 -11.58 10.27
CA VAL A 214 13.32 -11.51 11.50
C VAL A 214 13.60 -12.74 12.37
N GLU A 215 14.20 -12.53 13.53
CA GLU A 215 14.50 -13.58 14.51
C GLU A 215 13.36 -13.80 15.53
N GLY A 216 12.44 -12.85 15.68
CA GLY A 216 11.36 -12.97 16.67
C GLY A 216 10.21 -11.97 16.51
N ILE A 217 9.06 -12.36 17.06
CA ILE A 217 7.84 -11.57 17.11
C ILE A 217 7.27 -11.65 18.54
N ILE A 218 7.01 -10.50 19.13
CA ILE A 218 6.39 -10.32 20.46
C ILE A 218 5.13 -9.47 20.26
N LEU A 219 4.04 -9.81 20.96
CA LEU A 219 2.77 -9.09 20.90
C LEU A 219 2.61 -8.19 22.13
N TRP A 220 2.07 -6.98 21.96
CA TRP A 220 1.97 -5.99 23.05
C TRP A 220 0.77 -6.20 23.98
N GLY A 221 0.70 -7.41 24.53
CA GLY A 221 -0.42 -7.91 25.30
C GLY A 221 -1.42 -8.71 24.45
N PHE A 222 -2.41 -9.28 25.12
CA PHE A 222 -3.44 -10.12 24.48
C PHE A 222 -4.82 -10.00 25.14
N TRP A 223 -4.92 -9.49 26.37
CA TRP A 223 -6.16 -9.45 27.15
C TRP A 223 -6.69 -8.03 27.30
N ALA A 224 -7.95 -7.82 26.92
CA ALA A 224 -8.59 -6.49 26.91
C ALA A 224 -8.74 -5.81 28.28
N GLY A 225 -8.54 -6.54 29.37
CA GLY A 225 -8.52 -5.98 30.73
C GLY A 225 -7.26 -5.18 31.05
N ASN A 226 -6.13 -5.44 30.38
CA ASN A 226 -4.85 -4.76 30.64
C ASN A 226 -4.09 -4.31 29.38
N HIS A 227 -4.65 -4.50 28.18
CA HIS A 227 -4.09 -3.98 26.93
C HIS A 227 -4.36 -2.47 26.82
N TRP A 228 -3.33 -1.67 26.51
CA TRP A 228 -3.45 -0.20 26.45
C TRP A 228 -4.56 0.32 25.51
N ALA A 229 -4.77 -0.32 24.35
CA ALA A 229 -5.86 -0.02 23.41
C ALA A 229 -7.20 -0.74 23.73
N GLY A 230 -7.23 -1.59 24.77
CA GLY A 230 -8.40 -2.34 25.24
C GLY A 230 -8.94 -3.36 24.23
N GLU A 231 -10.27 -3.47 24.15
CA GLU A 231 -10.96 -4.39 23.23
C GLU A 231 -10.68 -4.15 21.73
N ARG A 232 -10.05 -3.02 21.38
CA ARG A 232 -9.65 -2.69 20.01
C ARG A 232 -8.34 -3.34 19.56
N ALA A 233 -7.54 -3.88 20.47
CA ALA A 233 -6.33 -4.63 20.12
C ALA A 233 -6.28 -6.05 20.72
N SER A 234 -7.24 -6.39 21.59
CA SER A 234 -7.30 -7.65 22.31
C SER A 234 -7.36 -8.91 21.42
N LEU A 235 -6.83 -10.01 21.94
CA LEU A 235 -7.03 -11.37 21.42
C LEU A 235 -8.01 -12.17 22.30
N TRP A 236 -8.13 -11.78 23.58
CA TRP A 236 -9.13 -12.22 24.55
C TRP A 236 -9.88 -11.00 25.12
N ASP A 237 -11.22 -11.10 25.18
CA ASP A 237 -12.07 -10.07 25.80
C ASP A 237 -11.82 -9.94 27.31
N LYS A 238 -12.42 -8.92 27.95
CA LYS A 238 -12.31 -8.72 29.41
C LYS A 238 -12.75 -9.94 30.24
N ASN A 239 -13.62 -10.79 29.69
CA ASN A 239 -14.17 -11.99 30.32
C ASN A 239 -13.36 -13.27 29.99
N TRP A 240 -12.15 -13.14 29.46
CA TRP A 240 -11.28 -14.25 29.04
C TRP A 240 -11.87 -15.14 27.93
N ARG A 241 -12.73 -14.58 27.08
CA ARG A 241 -13.22 -15.22 25.85
C ARG A 241 -12.32 -14.86 24.69
N ILE A 242 -11.82 -15.88 24.00
CA ILE A 242 -11.00 -15.69 22.79
C ILE A 242 -11.85 -15.08 21.65
N ASN A 243 -11.31 -14.09 20.95
CA ASN A 243 -11.94 -13.47 19.78
C ASN A 243 -11.29 -13.94 18.46
N ASP A 244 -11.78 -13.49 17.30
CA ASP A 244 -11.31 -13.94 15.99
C ASP A 244 -9.80 -13.75 15.77
N ALA A 245 -9.21 -12.67 16.30
CA ALA A 245 -7.77 -12.43 16.19
C ALA A 245 -6.96 -13.41 17.07
N GLY A 246 -7.46 -13.73 18.27
CA GLY A 246 -6.88 -14.78 19.11
C GLY A 246 -7.00 -16.16 18.46
N ILE A 247 -8.16 -16.48 17.88
CA ILE A 247 -8.39 -17.73 17.13
C ILE A 247 -7.41 -17.83 15.95
N ARG A 248 -7.22 -16.73 15.20
CA ARG A 248 -6.28 -16.68 14.07
C ARG A 248 -4.83 -16.93 14.50
N LEU A 249 -4.38 -16.31 15.60
CA LEU A 249 -3.04 -16.55 16.16
C LEU A 249 -2.85 -18.04 16.51
N LEU A 250 -3.85 -18.68 17.15
CA LEU A 250 -3.77 -20.10 17.48
C LEU A 250 -3.77 -20.99 16.23
N SER A 251 -4.57 -20.69 15.22
CA SER A 251 -4.56 -21.41 13.94
C SER A 251 -3.21 -21.33 13.22
N LEU A 252 -2.59 -20.14 13.16
CA LEU A 252 -1.26 -19.96 12.57
C LEU A 252 -0.19 -20.76 13.35
N LYS A 253 -0.26 -20.76 14.68
CA LYS A 253 0.63 -21.56 15.53
C LYS A 253 0.42 -23.08 15.40
N GLU A 254 -0.69 -23.55 14.84
CA GLU A 254 -0.86 -24.96 14.46
C GLU A 254 -0.40 -25.23 13.03
N GLU A 255 -0.69 -24.32 12.08
CA GLU A 255 -0.23 -24.39 10.69
C GLU A 255 1.31 -24.49 10.60
N TRP A 256 2.02 -23.73 11.43
CA TRP A 256 3.49 -23.68 11.44
C TRP A 256 4.15 -24.84 12.20
N LYS A 257 3.39 -25.89 12.54
CA LYS A 257 3.93 -27.17 13.04
C LYS A 257 4.06 -28.17 11.91
N THR A 258 5.12 -28.97 11.95
CA THR A 258 5.31 -30.06 10.98
C THR A 258 5.09 -31.43 11.64
N LYS A 259 3.93 -32.03 11.37
CA LYS A 259 3.64 -33.42 11.74
C LYS A 259 3.82 -34.34 10.53
N ARG A 260 4.59 -35.41 10.70
CA ARG A 260 4.73 -36.52 9.73
C ARG A 260 4.64 -37.85 10.47
N VAL A 261 4.15 -38.86 9.76
CA VAL A 261 4.02 -40.26 10.19
C VAL A 261 4.45 -41.10 9.00
N TRP A 262 5.09 -42.24 9.25
CA TRP A 262 5.52 -43.17 8.23
C TRP A 262 5.20 -44.58 8.69
N ASP A 263 4.60 -45.39 7.82
CA ASP A 263 4.21 -46.75 8.13
C ASP A 263 5.35 -47.72 7.78
N GLY A 264 5.90 -48.37 8.81
CA GLY A 264 7.03 -49.29 8.68
C GLY A 264 8.40 -48.62 8.50
N VAL A 265 9.45 -49.43 8.62
CA VAL A 265 10.84 -49.01 8.40
C VAL A 265 11.24 -49.31 6.96
N ASN A 266 11.60 -48.26 6.20
CA ASN A 266 12.05 -48.46 4.81
C ASN A 266 13.43 -49.15 4.77
N SER A 267 13.73 -49.82 3.66
CA SER A 267 14.93 -50.64 3.47
C SER A 267 16.28 -49.92 3.70
N HIS A 268 16.26 -48.58 3.73
CA HIS A 268 17.44 -47.73 3.90
C HIS A 268 17.49 -47.04 5.27
N GLN A 269 16.48 -47.24 6.13
CA GLN A 269 16.28 -46.57 7.42
C GLN A 269 16.39 -45.03 7.35
N ARG A 270 15.94 -44.43 6.24
CA ARG A 270 16.11 -43.00 5.94
C ARG A 270 14.79 -42.35 5.54
N TYR A 271 14.34 -41.40 6.36
CA TYR A 271 13.14 -40.62 6.06
C TYR A 271 13.51 -39.22 5.55
N HIS A 272 12.65 -38.67 4.70
CA HIS A 272 12.78 -37.33 4.15
C HIS A 272 11.48 -36.56 4.36
N PHE A 273 11.59 -35.33 4.86
CA PHE A 273 10.48 -34.38 4.93
C PHE A 273 11.01 -32.95 4.81
N ARG A 274 10.09 -32.01 4.57
CA ARG A 274 10.31 -30.57 4.74
C ARG A 274 9.47 -30.13 5.96
N GLY A 275 10.05 -29.29 6.80
CA GLY A 275 9.38 -28.67 7.94
C GLY A 275 9.95 -27.29 8.25
N TYR A 276 9.27 -26.55 9.13
CA TYR A 276 9.70 -25.26 9.64
C TYR A 276 10.91 -25.40 10.59
N HIS A 277 11.67 -24.32 10.78
CA HIS A 277 12.76 -24.27 11.76
C HIS A 277 12.24 -24.45 13.20
N GLY A 278 13.10 -24.94 14.11
CA GLY A 278 12.80 -25.14 15.53
C GLY A 278 13.05 -26.57 16.01
N SER A 279 12.66 -26.85 17.25
CA SER A 279 12.88 -28.14 17.93
C SER A 279 11.80 -29.18 17.60
N TYR A 280 12.21 -30.43 17.37
CA TYR A 280 11.38 -31.55 16.95
C TYR A 280 11.51 -32.75 17.90
N VAL A 281 10.45 -33.56 17.94
CA VAL A 281 10.46 -34.89 18.56
C VAL A 281 10.10 -35.91 17.49
N VAL A 282 10.97 -36.90 17.26
CA VAL A 282 10.61 -38.11 16.53
C VAL A 282 10.14 -39.17 17.53
N ARG A 283 9.19 -39.99 17.11
CA ARG A 283 8.70 -41.17 17.83
C ARG A 283 8.81 -42.38 16.90
N ILE A 284 9.36 -43.48 17.39
CA ILE A 284 9.26 -44.79 16.74
C ILE A 284 8.42 -45.68 17.65
N GLN A 285 7.37 -46.27 17.10
CA GLN A 285 6.57 -47.30 17.76
C GLN A 285 6.87 -48.65 17.13
N SER A 286 7.09 -49.68 17.95
CA SER A 286 7.29 -51.07 17.54
C SER A 286 6.47 -51.98 18.44
N GLY A 287 5.32 -52.44 17.94
CA GLY A 287 4.31 -53.09 18.77
C GLY A 287 3.84 -52.16 19.90
N ASN A 288 4.06 -52.60 21.14
CA ASN A 288 3.73 -51.85 22.36
C ASN A 288 4.85 -50.90 22.82
N GLU A 289 6.09 -51.05 22.32
CA GLU A 289 7.18 -50.15 22.69
C GLU A 289 7.10 -48.85 21.90
N THR A 290 7.37 -47.73 22.57
CA THR A 290 7.57 -46.41 21.94
C THR A 290 8.88 -45.82 22.43
N LYS A 291 9.74 -45.39 21.51
CA LYS A 291 10.97 -44.65 21.80
C LYS A 291 10.89 -43.25 21.21
N GLU A 292 11.34 -42.24 21.95
CA GLU A 292 11.40 -40.85 21.51
C GLU A 292 12.85 -40.37 21.37
N ALA A 293 13.08 -39.43 20.46
CA ALA A 293 14.33 -38.68 20.38
C ALA A 293 14.07 -37.24 19.91
N LYS A 294 14.96 -36.33 20.29
CA LYS A 294 14.87 -34.89 19.99
C LYS A 294 15.92 -34.48 18.96
N PHE A 295 15.58 -33.53 18.10
CA PHE A 295 16.51 -32.87 17.17
C PHE A 295 16.00 -31.47 16.84
N GLU A 296 16.81 -30.64 16.17
CA GLU A 296 16.40 -29.30 15.74
C GLU A 296 16.62 -29.10 14.26
N ILE A 297 15.68 -28.43 13.59
CA ILE A 297 15.86 -27.91 12.23
C ILE A 297 16.34 -26.46 12.36
N VAL A 298 17.59 -26.21 12.00
CA VAL A 298 18.21 -24.88 12.05
C VAL A 298 18.06 -24.14 10.71
N PRO A 299 18.05 -22.80 10.69
CA PRO A 299 18.07 -22.05 9.43
C PRO A 299 19.34 -22.32 8.61
N GLY A 300 19.19 -22.58 7.30
CA GLY A 300 20.32 -22.71 6.38
C GLY A 300 19.96 -23.33 5.03
N ASP A 301 20.74 -22.98 4.00
CA ASP A 301 20.56 -23.44 2.62
C ASP A 301 21.16 -24.84 2.39
N GLY A 302 20.51 -25.89 2.90
CA GLY A 302 20.99 -27.26 2.68
C GLY A 302 20.12 -28.39 3.22
N ARG A 303 20.42 -29.62 2.80
CA ARG A 303 19.83 -30.85 3.37
C ARG A 303 20.51 -31.19 4.69
N GLN A 304 19.95 -30.72 5.80
CA GLN A 304 20.35 -31.19 7.12
C GLN A 304 20.07 -32.70 7.23
N THR A 305 21.07 -33.47 7.68
CA THR A 305 20.96 -34.93 7.89
C THR A 305 21.15 -35.23 9.36
N VAL A 306 20.05 -35.49 10.06
CA VAL A 306 20.07 -35.87 11.48
C VAL A 306 20.19 -37.39 11.58
N LYS A 307 21.25 -37.88 12.24
CA LYS A 307 21.32 -39.28 12.71
C LYS A 307 20.62 -39.35 14.06
N ILE A 308 19.77 -40.35 14.25
CA ILE A 308 19.00 -40.53 15.48
C ILE A 308 19.23 -41.95 15.98
N ASP A 309 19.83 -42.07 17.16
CA ASP A 309 20.15 -43.33 17.80
C ASP A 309 19.09 -43.65 18.87
N PHE A 310 18.57 -44.87 18.84
CA PHE A 310 17.56 -45.40 19.77
C PHE A 310 18.11 -46.52 20.67
N SER A 311 19.43 -46.69 20.69
CA SER A 311 20.19 -47.60 21.56
C SER A 311 20.89 -46.86 22.71
N ALA A 312 21.25 -45.58 22.52
CA ALA A 312 21.82 -44.74 23.56
C ALA A 312 20.80 -44.37 24.66
N PRO A 313 21.20 -44.30 25.95
CA PRO A 313 20.35 -43.72 26.99
C PRO A 313 20.10 -42.22 26.73
N PRO A 314 18.96 -41.66 27.17
CA PRO A 314 18.57 -40.30 26.83
C PRO A 314 19.56 -39.26 27.40
N ALA A 315 20.08 -38.40 26.51
CA ALA A 315 21.00 -37.33 26.89
C ALA A 315 20.31 -36.30 27.81
N ILE A 316 20.87 -36.09 29.00
CA ILE A 316 20.31 -35.22 30.04
C ILE A 316 20.65 -33.76 29.73
N SER A 317 19.62 -32.93 29.52
CA SER A 317 19.65 -31.47 29.52
C SER A 317 18.23 -30.96 29.83
N PRO A 318 18.06 -29.88 30.64
CA PRO A 318 17.12 -29.92 31.76
C PRO A 318 15.62 -29.79 31.39
N ASP A 319 14.81 -30.54 32.12
CA ASP A 319 13.42 -30.93 31.82
C ASP A 319 12.44 -29.78 31.60
N ILE A 320 11.58 -29.92 30.59
CA ILE A 320 10.28 -29.25 30.60
C ILE A 320 9.33 -30.18 31.37
N ALA A 321 9.22 -29.96 32.67
CA ALA A 321 8.32 -30.71 33.54
C ALA A 321 6.85 -30.48 33.13
N THR A 322 6.03 -31.51 33.28
CA THR A 322 4.61 -31.49 32.95
C THR A 322 3.81 -30.55 33.84
N LEU A 323 2.97 -29.72 33.22
CA LEU A 323 1.86 -29.02 33.87
C LEU A 323 0.53 -29.53 33.33
N GLU A 324 0.15 -30.75 33.72
CA GLU A 324 -1.27 -31.13 33.69
C GLU A 324 -1.96 -30.46 34.88
N GLY A 325 -2.63 -29.33 34.61
CA GLY A 325 -3.34 -28.54 35.62
C GLY A 325 -4.62 -27.95 35.03
N SER A 326 -5.74 -28.65 35.22
CA SER A 326 -7.11 -28.16 34.99
C SER A 326 -7.37 -27.35 33.70
N GLN A 327 -7.15 -27.97 32.54
CA GLN A 327 -7.81 -27.55 31.29
C GLN A 327 -8.37 -28.75 30.53
N MET A 328 -9.57 -28.58 29.96
CA MET A 328 -10.24 -29.61 29.16
C MET A 328 -9.42 -29.86 27.89
N LYS A 329 -9.02 -31.12 27.63
CA LYS A 329 -8.03 -31.42 26.61
C LYS A 329 -8.57 -31.07 25.22
N ILE A 330 -7.81 -30.26 24.46
CA ILE A 330 -8.18 -29.82 23.10
C ILE A 330 -8.42 -31.02 22.16
N THR A 331 -7.76 -32.15 22.41
CA THR A 331 -8.00 -33.43 21.73
C THR A 331 -9.43 -33.94 21.88
N ASP A 332 -10.13 -33.66 22.97
CA ASP A 332 -11.51 -34.10 23.18
C ASP A 332 -12.52 -33.20 22.47
N LEU A 333 -12.33 -31.88 22.50
CA LEU A 333 -13.07 -30.93 21.66
C LEU A 333 -12.94 -31.25 20.16
N LEU A 334 -11.75 -31.68 19.72
CA LEU A 334 -11.50 -32.13 18.35
C LEU A 334 -12.03 -33.55 18.05
N ARG A 335 -12.17 -34.41 19.07
CA ARG A 335 -12.71 -35.77 18.94
C ARG A 335 -14.23 -35.78 18.86
N GLU A 336 -14.90 -34.94 19.65
CA GLU A 336 -16.36 -34.78 19.59
C GLU A 336 -16.81 -34.16 18.26
N THR A 337 -16.12 -33.12 17.78
CA THR A 337 -16.41 -32.52 16.46
C THR A 337 -16.14 -33.48 15.30
N LYS A 338 -15.09 -34.32 15.36
CA LYS A 338 -14.87 -35.36 14.33
C LYS A 338 -15.97 -36.44 14.36
N ASN A 339 -16.37 -36.90 15.54
CA ASN A 339 -17.45 -37.88 15.69
C ASN A 339 -18.84 -37.33 15.30
N ALA A 340 -19.04 -36.00 15.32
CA ALA A 340 -20.24 -35.35 14.80
C ALA A 340 -20.27 -35.34 13.25
N SER A 341 -19.13 -35.07 12.61
CA SER A 341 -18.99 -35.09 11.14
C SER A 341 -19.36 -36.44 10.52
N GLU A 342 -18.95 -37.55 11.15
CA GLU A 342 -19.26 -38.90 10.68
C GLU A 342 -20.74 -39.32 10.91
N ARG A 343 -21.52 -38.54 11.68
CA ARG A 343 -22.94 -38.83 11.98
C ARG A 343 -23.94 -38.07 11.12
N THR A 344 -23.55 -36.95 10.47
CA THR A 344 -24.45 -36.17 9.61
C THR A 344 -24.46 -36.62 8.15
N ASN A 345 -23.53 -37.48 7.73
CA ASN A 345 -23.37 -37.87 6.33
C ASN A 345 -24.36 -38.99 5.88
N LYS A 346 -25.67 -38.70 5.98
CA LYS A 346 -26.77 -39.55 5.50
C LYS A 346 -27.78 -38.78 4.65
N ASN A 347 -27.29 -37.89 3.77
CA ASN A 347 -28.08 -37.42 2.63
C ASN A 347 -27.16 -36.93 1.49
N ASN A 348 -27.45 -37.36 0.26
CA ASN A 348 -26.71 -36.95 -0.95
C ASN A 348 -27.12 -35.52 -1.34
N SER A 349 -26.72 -34.54 -0.52
CA SER A 349 -27.03 -33.11 -0.70
C SER A 349 -25.87 -32.18 -0.36
N TYR A 350 -24.79 -32.64 0.29
CA TYR A 350 -23.56 -31.85 0.40
C TYR A 350 -22.71 -31.99 -0.87
N ILE A 351 -22.13 -30.90 -1.35
CA ILE A 351 -21.24 -30.88 -2.54
C ILE A 351 -19.77 -30.81 -2.10
N GLY A 352 -19.47 -30.00 -1.08
CA GLY A 352 -18.12 -29.79 -0.56
C GLY A 352 -17.87 -28.36 -0.08
N CYS A 353 -16.62 -28.08 0.27
CA CYS A 353 -16.15 -26.75 0.66
C CYS A 353 -15.70 -25.93 -0.57
N TYR A 354 -16.19 -24.70 -0.71
CA TYR A 354 -15.86 -23.79 -1.81
C TYR A 354 -15.34 -22.45 -1.30
N LYS A 355 -14.52 -21.77 -2.11
CA LYS A 355 -14.02 -20.43 -1.75
C LYS A 355 -15.10 -19.38 -2.03
N ASP A 356 -15.22 -18.42 -1.13
CA ASP A 356 -15.97 -17.17 -1.34
C ASP A 356 -14.99 -15.97 -1.39
N GLY A 357 -15.51 -14.76 -1.57
CA GLY A 357 -14.71 -13.54 -1.68
C GLY A 357 -15.55 -12.24 -1.66
N PRO A 358 -14.91 -11.07 -1.90
CA PRO A 358 -15.57 -9.76 -1.83
C PRO A 358 -16.73 -9.56 -2.82
N ARG A 359 -16.74 -10.30 -3.94
CA ARG A 359 -17.94 -10.56 -4.73
C ARG A 359 -18.39 -11.97 -4.36
N ARG A 360 -19.58 -12.13 -3.77
CA ARG A 360 -19.99 -13.45 -3.26
C ARG A 360 -20.03 -14.48 -4.40
N ALA A 361 -19.55 -15.68 -4.12
CA ALA A 361 -19.50 -16.79 -5.07
C ALA A 361 -20.89 -17.32 -5.41
N MET A 362 -21.83 -17.23 -4.46
CA MET A 362 -23.26 -17.43 -4.65
C MET A 362 -23.90 -16.17 -5.24
N ASP A 363 -24.68 -16.35 -6.29
CA ASP A 363 -25.20 -15.29 -7.17
C ASP A 363 -26.64 -14.84 -6.89
N GLY A 364 -27.21 -15.23 -5.74
CA GLY A 364 -28.61 -15.00 -5.38
C GLY A 364 -28.86 -14.35 -4.02
N PHE A 365 -29.79 -14.91 -3.25
CA PHE A 365 -30.26 -14.35 -1.98
C PHE A 365 -29.29 -14.60 -0.82
N PHE A 366 -29.12 -13.62 0.07
CA PHE A 366 -28.28 -13.69 1.26
C PHE A 366 -29.06 -13.22 2.50
N TYR A 367 -28.88 -13.92 3.63
CA TYR A 367 -29.27 -13.43 4.96
C TYR A 367 -28.39 -14.02 6.07
N THR A 368 -28.46 -13.41 7.27
CA THR A 368 -27.78 -13.91 8.48
C THR A 368 -28.77 -14.28 9.58
N ASP A 369 -28.41 -15.25 10.42
CA ASP A 369 -29.13 -15.60 11.65
C ASP A 369 -28.15 -15.96 12.77
N HIS A 370 -27.76 -14.95 13.53
CA HIS A 370 -26.72 -15.06 14.56
C HIS A 370 -27.09 -15.98 15.73
N ASN A 371 -28.36 -16.37 15.87
CA ASN A 371 -28.88 -17.11 17.01
C ASN A 371 -29.36 -18.53 16.68
N SER A 372 -29.76 -18.80 15.43
CA SER A 372 -30.56 -19.98 15.09
C SER A 372 -30.37 -20.50 13.65
N MET A 373 -29.20 -20.28 13.04
CA MET A 373 -28.87 -20.85 11.72
C MET A 373 -28.63 -22.37 11.81
N THR A 374 -29.21 -23.13 10.88
CA THR A 374 -28.94 -24.56 10.67
C THR A 374 -28.86 -24.85 9.17
N ILE A 375 -28.28 -25.99 8.78
CA ILE A 375 -28.20 -26.44 7.38
C ILE A 375 -29.61 -26.55 6.78
N GLU A 376 -30.57 -27.12 7.53
CA GLU A 376 -31.97 -27.28 7.11
C GLU A 376 -32.67 -25.93 6.95
N LYS A 377 -32.39 -24.97 7.85
CA LYS A 377 -32.97 -23.62 7.79
C LYS A 377 -32.52 -22.88 6.53
N CYS A 378 -31.23 -22.93 6.21
CA CYS A 378 -30.72 -22.36 4.97
C CYS A 378 -31.30 -23.06 3.73
N LEU A 379 -31.25 -24.40 3.67
CA LEU A 379 -31.84 -25.19 2.58
C LEU A 379 -33.34 -24.93 2.39
N SER A 380 -34.10 -24.71 3.48
CA SER A 380 -35.52 -24.31 3.44
C SER A 380 -35.71 -22.96 2.76
N GLU A 381 -34.97 -21.93 3.20
CA GLU A 381 -35.15 -20.58 2.66
C GLU A 381 -34.66 -20.43 1.22
N CYS A 382 -33.62 -21.17 0.81
CA CYS A 382 -33.22 -21.24 -0.59
C CYS A 382 -34.26 -21.98 -1.46
N ARG A 383 -34.86 -23.08 -0.95
CA ARG A 383 -35.93 -23.81 -1.65
C ARG A 383 -37.17 -22.94 -1.85
N LYS A 384 -37.62 -22.21 -0.83
CA LYS A 384 -38.75 -21.26 -0.93
C LYS A 384 -38.55 -20.16 -1.98
N ARG A 385 -37.29 -19.89 -2.36
CA ARG A 385 -36.90 -18.87 -3.34
C ARG A 385 -36.44 -19.46 -4.68
N ASN A 386 -36.66 -20.76 -4.91
CA ASN A 386 -36.35 -21.48 -6.15
C ASN A 386 -34.86 -21.44 -6.59
N PHE A 387 -33.92 -21.29 -5.66
CA PHE A 387 -32.49 -21.43 -5.94
C PHE A 387 -32.05 -22.90 -5.98
N LEU A 388 -31.11 -23.24 -6.86
CA LEU A 388 -30.58 -24.60 -7.04
C LEU A 388 -29.61 -25.04 -5.93
N PHE A 389 -28.91 -24.08 -5.31
CA PHE A 389 -27.87 -24.32 -4.32
C PHE A 389 -28.05 -23.45 -3.08
N ALA A 390 -27.56 -23.98 -1.95
CA ALA A 390 -27.44 -23.27 -0.68
C ALA A 390 -25.98 -23.33 -0.23
N GLY A 391 -25.43 -22.22 0.24
CA GLY A 391 -24.09 -22.14 0.81
C GLY A 391 -24.18 -21.57 2.21
N LEU A 392 -23.54 -22.21 3.18
CA LEU A 392 -23.47 -21.69 4.54
C LEU A 392 -22.06 -21.20 4.82
N GLU A 393 -21.94 -19.99 5.38
CA GLU A 393 -20.66 -19.41 5.79
C GLU A 393 -20.70 -18.96 7.26
N TRP A 394 -19.50 -18.89 7.86
CA TRP A 394 -19.21 -18.21 9.13
C TRP A 394 -20.26 -18.42 10.25
N ARG A 395 -20.73 -19.67 10.41
CA ARG A 395 -21.69 -20.13 11.45
C ARG A 395 -23.13 -19.66 11.31
N TYR A 396 -23.35 -18.44 10.80
CA TYR A 396 -24.65 -17.77 10.80
C TYR A 396 -25.08 -17.23 9.43
N GLU A 397 -24.25 -17.31 8.40
CA GLU A 397 -24.56 -16.76 7.07
C GLU A 397 -25.16 -17.84 6.17
N CYS A 398 -26.23 -17.50 5.46
CA CYS A 398 -26.87 -18.36 4.46
C CYS A 398 -26.96 -17.63 3.12
N PHE A 399 -26.45 -18.29 2.09
CA PHE A 399 -26.46 -17.87 0.71
C PHE A 399 -27.26 -18.86 -0.12
N CYS A 400 -28.02 -18.34 -1.07
CA CYS A 400 -28.76 -19.10 -2.05
C CYS A 400 -28.28 -18.66 -3.44
N GLY A 401 -28.09 -19.61 -4.34
CA GLY A 401 -27.56 -19.32 -5.67
C GLY A 401 -27.91 -20.38 -6.70
N ASN A 402 -27.71 -20.03 -7.96
CA ASN A 402 -27.74 -20.93 -9.11
C ASN A 402 -26.31 -21.19 -9.63
N SER A 403 -25.33 -20.40 -9.19
CA SER A 403 -23.90 -20.65 -9.32
C SER A 403 -23.18 -20.53 -7.97
N TYR A 404 -22.03 -21.18 -7.83
CA TYR A 404 -21.17 -21.17 -6.63
C TYR A 404 -19.68 -21.40 -6.93
N THR A 405 -19.31 -21.61 -8.20
CA THR A 405 -17.98 -22.10 -8.60
C THR A 405 -16.97 -20.98 -8.88
N MET A 406 -17.35 -19.71 -8.69
CA MET A 406 -16.59 -18.50 -9.09
C MET A 406 -15.11 -18.51 -8.67
N TYR A 407 -14.79 -19.04 -7.49
CA TYR A 407 -13.42 -19.13 -6.95
C TYR A 407 -12.91 -20.59 -6.80
N GLY A 408 -13.70 -21.56 -7.26
CA GLY A 408 -13.41 -22.99 -7.20
C GLY A 408 -13.47 -23.61 -5.79
N PRO A 409 -13.22 -24.93 -5.69
CA PRO A 409 -13.24 -25.66 -4.43
C PRO A 409 -12.13 -25.22 -3.47
N ARG A 410 -12.33 -25.52 -2.19
CA ARG A 410 -11.42 -25.29 -1.06
C ARG A 410 -11.23 -26.61 -0.30
N ASN A 411 -10.18 -26.74 0.49
CA ASN A 411 -10.02 -27.91 1.35
C ASN A 411 -11.06 -27.86 2.49
N GLU A 412 -11.72 -29.00 2.76
CA GLU A 412 -12.74 -29.16 3.81
C GLU A 412 -12.31 -28.62 5.19
N SER A 413 -11.02 -28.62 5.51
CA SER A 413 -10.49 -28.05 6.77
C SER A 413 -10.79 -26.56 6.96
N TRP A 414 -11.19 -25.84 5.91
CA TRP A 414 -11.61 -24.44 5.97
C TRP A 414 -13.11 -24.25 6.21
N CYS A 415 -13.92 -25.25 5.86
CA CYS A 415 -15.34 -25.30 6.18
C CYS A 415 -15.53 -26.09 7.49
N ASN A 416 -15.17 -25.47 8.62
CA ASN A 416 -15.03 -26.14 9.92
C ASN A 416 -15.80 -25.47 11.07
N ARG A 417 -16.61 -24.44 10.78
CA ARG A 417 -17.25 -23.61 11.80
C ARG A 417 -18.65 -24.15 12.16
N PRO A 418 -18.94 -24.44 13.45
CA PRO A 418 -20.23 -25.03 13.83
C PRO A 418 -21.37 -24.01 13.76
N CYS A 419 -22.55 -24.41 13.28
CA CYS A 419 -23.70 -23.52 13.10
C CYS A 419 -24.17 -22.87 14.41
N THR A 420 -24.87 -21.73 14.33
CA THR A 420 -25.38 -21.02 15.53
C THR A 420 -26.58 -21.69 16.18
N GLY A 421 -27.52 -22.21 15.39
CA GLY A 421 -28.71 -22.93 15.86
C GLY A 421 -28.51 -24.43 16.09
N ASN A 422 -27.42 -25.02 15.60
CA ASN A 422 -27.07 -26.41 15.86
C ASN A 422 -25.55 -26.61 15.83
N THR A 423 -24.92 -26.72 17.00
CA THR A 423 -23.46 -26.85 17.12
C THR A 423 -22.89 -28.19 16.63
N LEU A 424 -23.75 -29.19 16.37
CA LEU A 424 -23.36 -30.48 15.76
C LEU A 424 -23.31 -30.43 14.23
N GLN A 425 -23.72 -29.32 13.62
CA GLN A 425 -23.67 -29.07 12.17
C GLN A 425 -22.56 -28.08 11.83
N ILE A 426 -22.07 -28.15 10.59
CA ILE A 426 -21.03 -27.26 10.08
C ILE A 426 -21.61 -26.28 9.05
N CYS A 427 -21.32 -25.00 9.25
CA CYS A 427 -21.77 -23.86 8.47
C CYS A 427 -20.56 -23.07 7.94
N GLY A 428 -19.79 -23.71 7.06
CA GLY A 428 -18.67 -23.09 6.34
C GLY A 428 -17.52 -22.62 7.24
N GLY A 429 -16.89 -21.52 6.83
CA GLY A 429 -15.78 -20.84 7.49
C GLY A 429 -15.41 -19.55 6.76
N GLY A 430 -14.35 -18.86 7.15
CA GLY A 430 -14.08 -17.50 6.63
C GLY A 430 -13.81 -17.52 5.13
N TYR A 431 -14.64 -16.82 4.34
CA TYR A 431 -14.65 -16.90 2.87
C TYR A 431 -14.68 -18.35 2.35
N SER A 432 -15.44 -19.21 3.02
CA SER A 432 -15.45 -20.67 2.80
C SER A 432 -16.85 -21.23 2.95
N LEU A 433 -17.54 -21.44 1.83
CA LEU A 433 -18.92 -21.93 1.79
C LEU A 433 -18.97 -23.45 1.92
N SER A 434 -19.73 -23.96 2.91
CA SER A 434 -20.25 -25.33 2.85
C SER A 434 -21.42 -25.34 1.86
N VAL A 435 -21.23 -25.90 0.66
CA VAL A 435 -22.23 -25.86 -0.42
C VAL A 435 -23.07 -27.13 -0.49
N TYR A 436 -24.39 -26.96 -0.67
CA TYR A 436 -25.40 -28.01 -0.72
C TYR A 436 -26.35 -27.86 -1.92
N VAL A 437 -26.86 -28.97 -2.44
CA VAL A 437 -27.92 -29.02 -3.47
C VAL A 437 -29.30 -28.82 -2.84
N VAL A 438 -30.05 -27.84 -3.36
CA VAL A 438 -31.44 -27.61 -2.99
C VAL A 438 -32.34 -28.47 -3.89
N LYS A 439 -32.68 -29.68 -3.42
CA LYS A 439 -33.65 -30.54 -4.13
C LYS A 439 -35.00 -29.83 -4.27
N SER A 440 -35.50 -29.77 -5.49
CA SER A 440 -36.81 -29.21 -5.86
C SER A 440 -37.87 -30.31 -5.95
N ASN A 441 -39.08 -30.01 -5.47
CA ASN A 441 -40.23 -30.88 -5.66
C ASN A 441 -40.99 -30.45 -6.90
N LYS A 442 -40.96 -31.27 -7.97
CA LYS A 442 -41.93 -31.19 -9.07
C LYS A 442 -42.83 -32.42 -9.07
N SER A 443 -43.92 -32.36 -8.31
CA SER A 443 -45.26 -32.76 -8.76
C SER A 443 -46.32 -32.61 -7.66
N ASN A 444 -47.53 -32.33 -8.12
CA ASN A 444 -48.84 -32.53 -7.49
C ASN A 444 -49.18 -31.74 -6.21
N GLU A 445 -50.15 -30.84 -6.37
CA GLU A 445 -51.03 -30.37 -5.31
C GLU A 445 -51.94 -31.52 -4.83
N SER A 446 -52.17 -31.65 -3.51
CA SER A 446 -53.46 -32.06 -2.96
C SER A 446 -53.57 -31.62 -1.48
N ASN A 447 -54.77 -31.20 -1.07
CA ASN A 447 -55.16 -30.83 0.30
C ASN A 447 -54.67 -31.89 1.35
N SER A 448 -54.35 -31.56 2.61
CA SER A 448 -55.21 -30.79 3.55
C SER A 448 -54.56 -30.53 4.93
N ASN A 449 -55.00 -29.43 5.57
CA ASN A 449 -55.27 -29.20 7.00
C ASN A 449 -54.38 -29.72 8.16
N ALA A 450 -54.16 -28.78 9.10
CA ALA A 450 -54.23 -28.90 10.58
C ALA A 450 -52.97 -29.23 11.41
N SER A 451 -52.64 -28.25 12.27
CA SER A 451 -52.36 -28.33 13.72
C SER A 451 -51.36 -29.31 14.33
N SER A 452 -50.36 -28.69 14.99
CA SER A 452 -49.89 -28.93 16.37
C SER A 452 -49.21 -30.23 16.79
N ASP A 453 -48.22 -30.02 17.67
CA ASP A 453 -48.02 -30.70 18.96
C ASP A 453 -46.83 -31.66 19.23
N THR A 454 -46.17 -31.31 20.34
CA THR A 454 -45.37 -32.06 21.33
C THR A 454 -44.29 -33.10 20.97
N LEU A 455 -43.46 -33.37 21.99
CA LEU A 455 -42.30 -34.26 21.99
C LEU A 455 -42.71 -35.75 22.09
N GLN A 456 -41.80 -36.66 21.70
CA GLN A 456 -41.19 -37.60 22.67
C GLN A 456 -40.01 -38.43 22.11
N ASN A 457 -39.22 -39.01 23.03
CA ASN A 457 -38.13 -39.95 22.76
C ASN A 457 -38.66 -41.38 22.52
N THR A 458 -37.93 -42.21 21.77
CA THR A 458 -37.80 -43.66 22.06
C THR A 458 -36.57 -44.26 21.35
N THR A 459 -36.28 -45.55 21.58
CA THR A 459 -34.95 -46.15 21.37
C THR A 459 -34.94 -47.46 20.55
N ARG A 460 -33.72 -47.89 20.18
CA ARG A 460 -33.27 -49.30 20.06
C ARG A 460 -33.36 -50.06 18.70
N SER A 461 -32.30 -49.87 17.90
CA SER A 461 -31.37 -50.94 17.43
C SER A 461 -31.75 -51.96 16.32
N THR A 462 -30.68 -52.51 15.70
CA THR A 462 -30.49 -53.79 14.97
C THR A 462 -30.58 -53.87 13.42
N VAL A 463 -29.85 -54.88 12.92
CA VAL A 463 -29.79 -55.51 11.57
C VAL A 463 -28.91 -54.88 10.47
N LEU A 464 -28.03 -55.74 9.90
CA LEU A 464 -27.21 -55.60 8.69
C LEU A 464 -27.59 -56.75 7.72
N PRO A 465 -27.53 -56.53 6.40
CA PRO A 465 -26.48 -57.17 5.57
C PRO A 465 -25.81 -56.17 4.60
N LYS A 466 -24.57 -56.29 4.07
CA LYS A 466 -23.60 -57.38 3.78
C LYS A 466 -23.69 -57.94 2.33
N ILE A 467 -22.52 -58.28 1.75
CA ILE A 467 -22.22 -58.77 0.36
C ILE A 467 -21.96 -57.59 -0.62
N SER A 468 -20.72 -57.32 -1.08
CA SER A 468 -19.85 -57.95 -2.14
C SER A 468 -20.18 -57.44 -3.56
N SER A 469 -19.27 -57.25 -4.52
CA SER A 469 -17.90 -57.81 -4.71
C SER A 469 -16.92 -56.90 -5.48
N THR A 470 -15.63 -57.27 -5.47
CA THR A 470 -14.52 -56.83 -6.37
C THR A 470 -14.11 -58.03 -7.28
N PRO A 471 -12.97 -58.10 -8.04
CA PRO A 471 -11.89 -57.14 -8.37
C PRO A 471 -11.45 -57.14 -9.87
N SER A 472 -10.19 -56.71 -10.14
CA SER A 472 -9.28 -57.15 -11.24
C SER A 472 -9.42 -56.54 -12.66
N ASP A 473 -8.36 -56.38 -13.48
CA ASP A 473 -6.92 -56.75 -13.43
C ASP A 473 -6.02 -55.62 -14.06
N VAL A 474 -4.84 -55.27 -13.52
CA VAL A 474 -3.43 -55.75 -13.77
C VAL A 474 -2.81 -55.42 -15.15
N LEU A 475 -1.69 -54.67 -15.16
CA LEU A 475 -0.40 -55.02 -15.80
C LEU A 475 0.72 -53.99 -15.43
N GLU A 476 1.98 -54.43 -15.44
CA GLU A 476 3.19 -53.67 -15.02
C GLU A 476 4.27 -53.64 -16.15
N ASP A 477 5.52 -53.27 -15.79
CA ASP A 477 6.79 -53.39 -16.52
C ASP A 477 7.10 -52.37 -17.65
N ASN A 478 8.37 -52.09 -17.99
CA ASN A 478 9.61 -51.82 -17.21
C ASN A 478 10.73 -51.43 -18.22
N TYR A 479 11.66 -50.52 -17.88
CA TYR A 479 13.12 -50.60 -18.22
C TYR A 479 13.91 -49.34 -17.75
N SER A 480 15.25 -49.34 -17.95
CA SER A 480 16.20 -48.63 -17.08
C SER A 480 17.35 -47.88 -17.80
N ASN A 481 17.91 -46.88 -17.10
CA ASN A 481 19.27 -46.28 -17.19
C ASN A 481 19.87 -45.83 -18.55
N ASN A 482 20.34 -44.57 -18.63
CA ASN A 482 21.79 -44.28 -18.54
C ASN A 482 22.08 -42.80 -18.16
N THR A 483 23.37 -42.41 -18.10
CA THR A 483 23.85 -41.20 -17.39
C THR A 483 24.52 -40.10 -18.25
N ASP A 484 24.71 -38.95 -17.59
CA ASP A 484 25.82 -37.98 -17.70
C ASP A 484 25.78 -36.70 -18.57
N ASN A 485 26.35 -35.67 -17.94
CA ASN A 485 26.97 -34.43 -18.39
C ASN A 485 26.18 -33.11 -18.59
N TYR A 486 26.86 -32.04 -18.17
CA TYR A 486 26.44 -30.64 -18.18
C TYR A 486 26.75 -29.97 -19.53
N THR A 487 25.87 -29.11 -20.04
CA THR A 487 26.04 -27.64 -20.03
C THR A 487 24.82 -26.92 -20.63
N ASN A 488 24.75 -25.60 -20.41
CA ASN A 488 23.88 -24.57 -20.98
C ASN A 488 23.16 -24.95 -22.30
N GLU A 489 21.90 -24.55 -22.55
CA GLU A 489 21.41 -23.16 -22.44
C GLU A 489 19.86 -23.07 -22.40
N ALA A 490 19.29 -21.86 -22.36
CA ALA A 490 17.85 -21.65 -22.10
C ALA A 490 16.97 -21.62 -23.38
N ARG A 491 16.00 -22.55 -23.51
CA ARG A 491 14.76 -22.31 -24.30
C ARG A 491 13.60 -23.25 -23.94
N THR A 492 12.48 -22.65 -23.49
CA THR A 492 11.08 -23.15 -23.45
C THR A 492 10.77 -24.63 -23.73
N ARG A 493 9.91 -25.23 -22.88
CA ARG A 493 8.54 -25.52 -23.32
C ARG A 493 7.49 -25.50 -22.20
N THR A 494 6.50 -24.62 -22.36
CA THR A 494 5.18 -24.72 -21.74
C THR A 494 4.30 -25.54 -22.70
N THR A 495 3.67 -26.62 -22.25
CA THR A 495 2.61 -27.34 -23.01
C THR A 495 1.78 -28.20 -22.07
N LEU A 496 0.53 -27.81 -21.81
CA LEU A 496 -0.65 -28.67 -21.58
C LEU A 496 -1.93 -27.79 -21.56
N LEU A 497 -2.09 -26.96 -22.59
CA LEU A 497 -3.32 -26.22 -22.94
C LEU A 497 -3.33 -25.97 -24.47
N GLU A 498 -3.25 -27.05 -25.26
CA GLU A 498 -3.29 -27.01 -26.73
C GLU A 498 -4.29 -28.05 -27.26
N ASP A 499 -5.60 -27.72 -27.20
CA ASP A 499 -6.67 -28.51 -27.84
C ASP A 499 -7.90 -27.66 -28.28
N ASP A 500 -7.88 -26.33 -28.10
CA ASP A 500 -8.95 -25.44 -28.60
C ASP A 500 -8.50 -24.71 -29.89
N PRO A 501 -9.13 -24.98 -31.05
CA PRO A 501 -8.77 -24.34 -32.32
C PRO A 501 -9.05 -22.83 -32.35
N ASN A 502 -9.97 -22.31 -31.53
CA ASN A 502 -10.18 -20.87 -31.39
C ASN A 502 -8.97 -20.22 -30.71
N ILE A 503 -8.46 -20.83 -29.64
CA ILE A 503 -7.25 -20.34 -28.94
C ILE A 503 -6.06 -20.32 -29.90
N LEU A 504 -5.89 -21.33 -30.78
CA LEU A 504 -4.80 -21.33 -31.77
C LEU A 504 -4.95 -20.26 -32.85
N ALA A 505 -6.18 -19.95 -33.30
CA ALA A 505 -6.44 -18.83 -34.21
C ALA A 505 -6.13 -17.49 -33.52
N THR A 506 -6.63 -17.30 -32.30
CA THR A 506 -6.42 -16.12 -31.45
C THR A 506 -4.93 -15.91 -31.11
N PHE A 507 -4.15 -16.97 -30.84
CA PHE A 507 -2.70 -16.87 -30.63
C PHE A 507 -1.96 -16.36 -31.88
N LYS A 508 -2.39 -16.79 -33.08
CA LYS A 508 -1.74 -16.39 -34.34
C LYS A 508 -2.05 -14.95 -34.75
N THR A 509 -3.23 -14.40 -34.41
CA THR A 509 -3.53 -12.97 -34.63
C THR A 509 -2.97 -12.06 -33.53
N LEU A 510 -2.96 -12.48 -32.27
CA LEU A 510 -2.52 -11.62 -31.16
C LEU A 510 -1.00 -11.41 -31.08
N ASN A 511 -0.17 -12.35 -31.55
CA ASN A 511 1.29 -12.17 -31.54
C ASN A 511 1.80 -11.09 -32.54
N SER A 512 0.90 -10.34 -33.18
CA SER A 512 1.18 -9.23 -34.09
C SER A 512 0.72 -7.85 -33.60
N THR A 513 0.17 -7.73 -32.38
CA THR A 513 -0.26 -6.43 -31.84
C THR A 513 0.93 -5.57 -31.41
N LYS A 514 1.48 -4.77 -32.35
CA LYS A 514 2.42 -3.71 -32.00
C LYS A 514 1.74 -2.67 -31.10
N VAL A 515 2.45 -2.29 -30.03
CA VAL A 515 2.01 -1.33 -29.02
C VAL A 515 3.03 -0.21 -28.91
N ALA A 516 2.62 0.99 -29.31
CA ALA A 516 3.44 2.19 -29.19
C ALA A 516 3.48 2.63 -27.72
N TYR A 517 4.68 2.70 -27.16
CA TYR A 517 4.89 3.36 -25.89
C TYR A 517 4.78 4.88 -26.06
N ILE A 518 3.93 5.51 -25.24
CA ILE A 518 3.64 6.95 -25.29
C ILE A 518 4.51 7.72 -24.29
N GLY A 519 4.95 7.07 -23.22
CA GLY A 519 5.90 7.62 -22.24
C GLY A 519 5.51 7.35 -20.79
N CYS A 520 6.31 7.91 -19.88
CA CYS A 520 6.08 7.89 -18.44
C CYS A 520 5.27 9.11 -18.01
N PHE A 521 4.21 8.94 -17.21
CA PHE A 521 3.36 10.03 -16.73
C PHE A 521 3.14 9.93 -15.22
N PRO A 522 3.24 11.04 -14.45
CA PRO A 522 3.00 11.01 -13.01
C PRO A 522 1.51 10.78 -12.72
N ASP A 523 1.19 10.13 -11.61
CA ASP A 523 -0.18 9.73 -11.26
C ASP A 523 -0.44 9.89 -9.75
N ASN A 524 -1.39 10.77 -9.40
CA ASN A 524 -1.73 11.12 -8.02
C ASN A 524 -3.16 10.67 -7.70
N ASP A 525 -3.51 10.56 -6.40
CA ASP A 525 -4.87 10.18 -6.01
C ASP A 525 -5.41 11.03 -4.84
N PRO A 526 -6.55 11.73 -4.99
CA PRO A 526 -7.23 12.14 -6.23
C PRO A 526 -6.72 13.50 -6.75
N PRO A 527 -6.87 13.83 -8.05
CA PRO A 527 -7.36 13.02 -9.16
C PRO A 527 -6.23 12.32 -9.93
N ARG A 528 -6.54 11.20 -10.60
CA ARG A 528 -5.63 10.34 -11.39
C ARG A 528 -5.32 10.84 -12.81
N ALA A 529 -4.20 10.39 -13.36
CA ALA A 529 -3.62 10.78 -14.66
C ALA A 529 -4.45 10.32 -15.87
N LEU A 530 -4.82 9.03 -15.90
CA LEU A 530 -5.77 8.49 -16.87
C LEU A 530 -7.19 8.77 -16.38
N ASP A 531 -8.10 9.03 -17.32
CA ASP A 531 -9.47 9.48 -17.03
C ASP A 531 -10.51 8.37 -16.83
N GLY A 532 -10.20 7.13 -17.22
CA GLY A 532 -11.07 5.99 -16.99
C GLY A 532 -11.00 5.50 -15.53
N ARG A 533 -12.16 5.13 -14.99
CA ARG A 533 -12.29 4.65 -13.59
C ARG A 533 -11.99 3.15 -13.42
N GLN A 534 -11.53 2.47 -14.47
CA GLN A 534 -11.21 1.04 -14.40
C GLN A 534 -9.74 0.85 -14.00
N ARG A 535 -9.53 0.26 -12.83
CA ARG A 535 -8.24 -0.19 -12.30
C ARG A 535 -8.27 -1.71 -12.16
N TYR A 536 -7.36 -2.40 -12.83
CA TYR A 536 -7.17 -3.84 -12.78
C TYR A 536 -5.80 -4.16 -12.18
N VAL A 537 -5.75 -5.07 -11.21
CA VAL A 537 -4.52 -5.42 -10.49
C VAL A 537 -4.37 -6.95 -10.49
N THR A 538 -3.20 -7.44 -10.90
CA THR A 538 -2.91 -8.88 -10.88
C THR A 538 -1.41 -9.14 -10.79
N THR A 539 -1.03 -10.17 -10.01
CA THR A 539 0.36 -10.64 -9.88
C THR A 539 0.91 -11.28 -11.17
N LYS A 540 0.07 -11.44 -12.21
CA LYS A 540 0.45 -11.89 -13.55
C LYS A 540 0.41 -10.78 -14.61
N MET A 541 0.46 -9.51 -14.22
CA MET A 541 0.27 -8.38 -15.15
C MET A 541 1.24 -8.41 -16.34
N THR A 542 0.72 -8.11 -17.53
CA THR A 542 1.45 -7.90 -18.78
C THR A 542 0.76 -6.79 -19.58
N LEU A 543 1.43 -6.18 -20.55
CA LEU A 543 0.81 -5.26 -21.52
C LEU A 543 -0.37 -5.93 -22.22
N PHE A 544 -0.25 -7.21 -22.59
CA PHE A 544 -1.34 -7.97 -23.18
C PHE A 544 -2.57 -8.05 -22.25
N LEU A 545 -2.38 -8.40 -20.99
CA LEU A 545 -3.49 -8.49 -20.02
C LEU A 545 -4.08 -7.11 -19.69
N CYS A 546 -3.26 -6.07 -19.63
CA CYS A 546 -3.75 -4.72 -19.42
C CYS A 546 -4.56 -4.20 -20.63
N PHE A 547 -4.07 -4.37 -21.87
CA PHE A 547 -4.84 -4.03 -23.07
C PHE A 547 -6.09 -4.91 -23.24
N SER A 548 -6.09 -6.15 -22.73
CA SER A 548 -7.27 -7.01 -22.70
C SER A 548 -8.33 -6.50 -21.70
N HIS A 549 -7.92 -5.82 -20.62
CA HIS A 549 -8.85 -5.15 -19.71
C HIS A 549 -9.29 -3.77 -20.25
N CYS A 550 -8.37 -3.01 -20.84
CA CYS A 550 -8.63 -1.71 -21.47
C CYS A 550 -9.13 -1.83 -22.93
N ILE A 551 -10.05 -2.75 -23.19
CA ILE A 551 -10.83 -2.75 -24.43
C ILE A 551 -11.85 -1.59 -24.34
N GLY A 552 -12.02 -0.85 -25.44
CA GLY A 552 -12.84 0.38 -25.47
C GLY A 552 -12.14 1.66 -24.98
N PHE A 553 -10.89 1.57 -24.53
CA PHE A 553 -10.08 2.75 -24.15
C PHE A 553 -8.89 2.94 -25.11
N LYS A 554 -8.59 4.20 -25.43
CA LYS A 554 -7.51 4.58 -26.36
C LYS A 554 -6.11 4.34 -25.81
N TYR A 555 -5.96 4.39 -24.50
CA TYR A 555 -4.69 4.25 -23.78
C TYR A 555 -4.80 3.29 -22.60
N ALA A 556 -3.71 2.55 -22.37
CA ALA A 556 -3.52 1.70 -21.20
C ALA A 556 -2.29 2.19 -20.43
N GLY A 557 -2.47 2.56 -19.16
CA GLY A 557 -1.42 3.00 -18.25
C GLY A 557 -1.11 1.89 -17.26
N LEU A 558 0.11 1.37 -17.27
CA LEU A 558 0.55 0.33 -16.33
C LEU A 558 1.37 0.95 -15.20
N GLN A 559 1.15 0.52 -13.96
CA GLN A 559 1.79 1.07 -12.76
C GLN A 559 2.35 -0.02 -11.85
N ASN A 560 3.43 0.30 -11.14
CA ASN A 560 3.97 -0.47 -10.02
C ASN A 560 4.02 -2.00 -10.24
N SER A 561 4.50 -2.42 -11.42
CA SER A 561 4.63 -3.83 -11.86
C SER A 561 3.34 -4.64 -12.07
N MET A 562 2.25 -4.32 -11.37
CA MET A 562 1.08 -5.21 -11.23
C MET A 562 -0.27 -4.55 -11.54
N GLU A 563 -0.30 -3.23 -11.79
CA GLU A 563 -1.53 -2.46 -11.97
C GLU A 563 -1.71 -1.98 -13.40
N CYS A 564 -2.97 -1.85 -13.79
CA CYS A 564 -3.44 -1.42 -15.09
C CYS A 564 -4.59 -0.42 -14.91
N TYR A 565 -4.46 0.73 -15.56
CA TYR A 565 -5.43 1.82 -15.59
C TYR A 565 -5.81 2.08 -17.05
N CYS A 566 -7.09 2.31 -17.31
CA CYS A 566 -7.59 2.56 -18.67
C CYS A 566 -7.96 4.04 -18.85
N GLY A 567 -7.77 4.61 -20.04
CA GLY A 567 -8.11 6.01 -20.30
C GLY A 567 -8.23 6.37 -21.78
N ASN A 568 -8.99 7.43 -22.05
CA ASN A 568 -9.09 8.09 -23.34
C ASN A 568 -8.25 9.38 -23.39
N THR A 569 -7.94 9.96 -22.21
CA THR A 569 -6.82 10.88 -21.97
C THR A 569 -5.86 10.30 -20.92
N TYR A 570 -4.64 10.80 -20.89
CA TYR A 570 -3.55 10.31 -20.02
C TYR A 570 -2.68 11.46 -19.44
N ASP A 571 -3.01 12.69 -19.82
CA ASP A 571 -2.24 13.91 -19.58
C ASP A 571 -3.09 14.95 -18.82
N ARG A 572 -3.85 14.50 -17.81
CA ARG A 572 -4.71 15.37 -16.96
C ARG A 572 -3.94 16.53 -16.29
N TYR A 573 -2.63 16.39 -16.10
CA TYR A 573 -1.75 17.44 -15.55
C TYR A 573 -0.96 18.19 -16.65
N GLY A 574 -1.42 18.12 -17.91
CA GLY A 574 -0.69 18.53 -19.10
C GLY A 574 0.23 17.42 -19.62
N SER A 575 0.73 17.58 -20.84
CA SER A 575 1.56 16.59 -21.58
C SER A 575 3.01 16.50 -21.04
N LEU A 576 3.19 16.65 -19.73
CA LEU A 576 4.47 16.54 -19.02
C LEU A 576 4.84 15.07 -18.85
N HIS A 577 5.70 14.57 -19.74
CA HIS A 577 6.43 13.32 -19.50
C HIS A 577 7.21 13.41 -18.19
N ALA A 578 7.00 12.45 -17.29
CA ALA A 578 7.89 12.22 -16.17
C ALA A 578 9.22 11.59 -16.65
N ASP A 579 10.27 11.73 -15.82
CA ASP A 579 11.56 11.12 -16.12
C ASP A 579 11.40 9.62 -16.43
N GLN A 580 11.87 9.17 -17.60
CA GLN A 580 11.60 7.81 -18.11
C GLN A 580 12.03 6.69 -17.15
N TRP A 581 13.04 6.92 -16.32
CA TRP A 581 13.50 5.95 -15.31
C TRP A 581 12.50 5.69 -14.18
N LYS A 582 11.53 6.58 -13.94
CA LYS A 582 10.45 6.35 -12.96
C LYS A 582 9.41 5.35 -13.44
N CYS A 583 9.42 5.05 -14.74
CA CYS A 583 8.65 4.00 -15.38
C CYS A 583 9.57 2.88 -15.89
N ASN A 584 10.29 2.24 -14.97
CA ASN A 584 11.24 1.16 -15.26
C ASN A 584 10.87 -0.18 -14.59
N SER A 585 9.74 -0.28 -13.89
CA SER A 585 9.38 -1.46 -13.12
C SER A 585 8.95 -2.60 -14.07
N PRO A 586 9.55 -3.80 -13.99
CA PRO A 586 9.19 -4.91 -14.87
C PRO A 586 7.78 -5.44 -14.56
N CYS A 587 7.05 -5.86 -15.59
CA CYS A 587 5.71 -6.41 -15.43
C CYS A 587 5.72 -7.75 -14.67
N ALA A 588 4.83 -7.90 -13.69
CA ALA A 588 4.82 -9.04 -12.76
C ALA A 588 4.60 -10.41 -13.44
N GLY A 589 3.92 -10.43 -14.60
CA GLY A 589 3.76 -11.61 -15.45
C GLY A 589 4.75 -11.73 -16.62
N ASN A 590 5.54 -10.69 -16.93
CA ASN A 590 6.57 -10.73 -17.96
C ASN A 590 7.70 -9.72 -17.64
N ALA A 591 8.85 -10.22 -17.17
CA ALA A 591 9.97 -9.36 -16.79
C ALA A 591 10.66 -8.61 -17.95
N SER A 592 10.35 -8.95 -19.20
CA SER A 592 10.82 -8.23 -20.40
C SER A 592 9.91 -7.05 -20.81
N GLU A 593 8.79 -6.85 -20.10
CA GLU A 593 7.83 -5.77 -20.31
C GLU A 593 7.91 -4.73 -19.18
N ILE A 594 7.50 -3.48 -19.45
CA ILE A 594 7.58 -2.37 -18.49
C ILE A 594 6.18 -1.98 -18.01
N CYS A 595 5.97 -2.01 -16.70
CA CYS A 595 4.72 -1.72 -16.00
C CYS A 595 4.85 -0.49 -15.07
N GLY A 596 5.32 0.63 -15.62
CA GLY A 596 5.39 1.92 -14.92
C GLY A 596 6.32 1.90 -13.71
N GLY A 597 5.87 2.52 -12.62
CA GLY A 597 6.53 2.54 -11.32
C GLY A 597 5.64 3.17 -10.25
N ILE A 598 6.19 3.47 -9.08
CA ILE A 598 5.43 4.02 -7.95
C ILE A 598 4.88 5.41 -8.32
N MET A 599 3.54 5.56 -8.33
CA MET A 599 2.84 6.79 -8.73
C MET A 599 3.19 7.30 -10.14
N HIS A 600 3.60 6.39 -11.05
CA HIS A 600 3.98 6.74 -12.42
C HIS A 600 3.50 5.66 -13.41
N ASN A 601 2.63 6.06 -14.33
CA ASN A 601 2.06 5.20 -15.36
C ASN A 601 2.98 5.13 -16.59
N SER A 602 3.39 3.92 -16.99
CA SER A 602 3.82 3.65 -18.36
C SER A 602 2.60 3.62 -19.26
N VAL A 603 2.42 4.64 -20.11
CA VAL A 603 1.25 4.72 -20.99
C VAL A 603 1.59 4.15 -22.37
N TYR A 604 0.71 3.28 -22.87
CA TYR A 604 0.80 2.65 -24.17
C TYR A 604 -0.48 2.89 -25.00
N ARG A 605 -0.33 2.83 -26.33
CA ARG A 605 -1.40 2.87 -27.33
C ARG A 605 -1.19 1.70 -28.32
N ARG A 606 -2.25 1.10 -28.85
CA ARG A 606 -2.12 0.12 -29.96
C ARG A 606 -1.73 0.86 -31.25
N GLU A 607 -0.78 0.34 -32.03
CA GLU A 607 -0.34 1.05 -33.27
C GLU A 607 -1.44 1.09 -34.33
N ASN A 608 -2.27 0.04 -34.41
CA ASN A 608 -3.39 -0.05 -35.36
C ASN A 608 -4.71 0.51 -34.80
N TYR A 609 -4.67 1.56 -33.97
CA TYR A 609 -5.88 2.22 -33.46
C TYR A 609 -6.67 2.95 -34.57
N ASP A 610 -6.00 3.29 -35.68
CA ASP A 610 -6.57 4.11 -36.78
C ASP A 610 -7.15 3.27 -37.95
N ARG A 611 -7.55 2.01 -37.71
CA ARG A 611 -8.48 1.27 -38.58
C ARG A 611 -9.53 0.51 -37.77
N GLU A 612 -10.78 0.60 -38.24
CA GLU A 612 -11.93 -0.22 -37.82
C GLU A 612 -12.47 -0.02 -36.39
N SER A 613 -12.61 1.23 -35.95
CA SER A 613 -13.77 1.65 -35.13
C SER A 613 -14.00 3.16 -35.20
N LEU A 614 -14.97 3.62 -36.00
CA LEU A 614 -15.36 5.04 -36.06
C LEU A 614 -16.42 5.36 -34.99
N THR A 615 -16.36 6.54 -34.38
CA THR A 615 -17.23 6.94 -33.26
C THR A 615 -18.67 7.21 -33.71
N LEU A 616 -19.64 6.46 -33.20
CA LEU A 616 -21.07 6.64 -33.51
C LEU A 616 -21.80 7.66 -32.60
N GLY A 617 -21.13 8.19 -31.58
CA GLY A 617 -21.66 9.25 -30.73
C GLY A 617 -20.68 9.70 -29.64
N THR A 618 -21.00 10.83 -28.99
CA THR A 618 -20.21 11.45 -27.92
C THR A 618 -20.94 11.29 -26.58
N TYR A 619 -20.31 10.69 -25.58
CA TYR A 619 -20.93 10.56 -24.24
C TYR A 619 -21.08 11.92 -23.54
N LEU A 620 -22.25 12.17 -22.94
CA LEU A 620 -22.62 13.41 -22.27
C LEU A 620 -22.85 13.21 -20.75
N GLY A 621 -22.47 12.06 -20.19
CA GLY A 621 -22.59 11.73 -18.77
C GLY A 621 -23.89 11.03 -18.38
N CYS A 622 -24.02 10.79 -17.08
CA CYS A 622 -25.17 10.15 -16.45
C CYS A 622 -26.28 11.15 -16.10
N TRP A 623 -27.52 10.89 -16.50
CA TRP A 623 -28.67 11.78 -16.27
C TRP A 623 -29.82 11.05 -15.59
N GLN A 624 -30.41 11.66 -14.56
CA GLN A 624 -31.56 11.10 -13.85
C GLN A 624 -32.73 10.91 -14.82
N ASP A 625 -33.44 9.79 -14.71
CA ASP A 625 -34.71 9.59 -15.38
C ASP A 625 -35.89 9.64 -14.41
N SER A 626 -37.11 9.81 -14.91
CA SER A 626 -38.30 10.06 -14.08
C SER A 626 -39.59 9.63 -14.76
N LEU A 627 -40.62 9.40 -13.95
CA LEU A 627 -41.99 9.13 -14.38
C LEU A 627 -42.95 10.19 -13.80
N PRO A 628 -44.03 10.56 -14.49
CA PRO A 628 -44.42 10.08 -15.83
C PRO A 628 -43.62 10.70 -16.99
N LYS A 629 -42.91 11.81 -16.74
CA LYS A 629 -42.12 12.51 -17.78
C LYS A 629 -40.69 11.98 -17.83
N ARG A 630 -40.45 11.03 -18.74
CA ARG A 630 -39.11 10.49 -19.07
C ARG A 630 -38.18 11.60 -19.59
N THR A 631 -36.89 11.40 -19.43
CA THR A 631 -35.84 12.39 -19.75
C THR A 631 -35.53 12.47 -21.24
N LEU A 632 -35.71 11.34 -21.94
CA LEU A 632 -35.73 11.22 -23.39
C LEU A 632 -37.12 10.69 -23.76
N GLN A 633 -37.79 11.35 -24.70
CA GLN A 633 -39.24 11.22 -24.95
C GLN A 633 -39.59 10.82 -26.40
N GLY A 634 -38.60 10.35 -27.17
CA GLY A 634 -38.76 9.81 -28.52
C GLY A 634 -38.88 8.28 -28.54
N SER A 635 -38.48 7.66 -29.66
CA SER A 635 -38.51 6.20 -29.85
C SER A 635 -37.75 5.44 -28.76
N VAL A 636 -38.20 4.22 -28.44
CA VAL A 636 -37.62 3.34 -27.43
C VAL A 636 -37.35 1.95 -28.02
N LEU A 637 -36.21 1.36 -27.69
CA LEU A 637 -35.82 -0.01 -28.03
C LEU A 637 -35.38 -0.75 -26.76
N THR A 638 -35.71 -2.03 -26.64
CA THR A 638 -35.19 -2.92 -25.59
C THR A 638 -34.65 -4.18 -26.25
N SER A 639 -33.51 -4.70 -25.77
CA SER A 639 -32.86 -5.89 -26.34
C SER A 639 -32.06 -6.64 -25.29
N ASP A 640 -32.18 -7.97 -25.29
CA ASP A 640 -31.36 -8.87 -24.47
C ASP A 640 -29.90 -8.96 -24.95
N SER A 641 -29.58 -8.31 -26.07
CA SER A 641 -28.22 -8.14 -26.60
C SER A 641 -27.90 -6.66 -26.88
N MET A 642 -28.42 -5.73 -26.07
CA MET A 642 -28.24 -4.29 -26.26
C MET A 642 -26.77 -3.88 -26.21
N THR A 643 -26.37 -2.99 -27.10
CA THR A 643 -25.05 -2.32 -27.10
C THR A 643 -25.20 -0.82 -27.32
N ILE A 644 -24.18 -0.03 -26.93
CA ILE A 644 -24.15 1.41 -27.22
C ILE A 644 -24.32 1.65 -28.73
N ALA A 645 -23.56 0.93 -29.57
CA ALA A 645 -23.64 1.05 -31.02
C ALA A 645 -25.05 0.76 -31.56
N GLN A 646 -25.73 -0.29 -31.06
CA GLN A 646 -27.09 -0.64 -31.47
C GLN A 646 -28.10 0.45 -31.10
N CYS A 647 -28.03 1.01 -29.87
CA CYS A 647 -28.91 2.10 -29.46
C CYS A 647 -28.68 3.38 -30.29
N LEU A 648 -27.43 3.78 -30.49
CA LEU A 648 -27.14 4.99 -31.24
C LEU A 648 -27.51 4.83 -32.73
N THR A 649 -27.28 3.64 -33.32
CA THR A 649 -27.78 3.31 -34.68
C THR A 649 -29.31 3.43 -34.75
N PHE A 650 -30.02 2.91 -33.75
CA PHE A 650 -31.48 3.01 -33.69
C PHE A 650 -31.96 4.47 -33.60
N CYS A 651 -31.29 5.31 -32.80
CA CYS A 651 -31.63 6.74 -32.72
C CYS A 651 -31.26 7.54 -33.99
N VAL A 652 -30.13 7.23 -34.66
CA VAL A 652 -29.83 7.78 -36.02
C VAL A 652 -30.98 7.46 -36.97
N ASN A 653 -31.37 6.19 -37.05
CA ASN A 653 -32.36 5.70 -38.01
C ASN A 653 -33.81 6.12 -37.68
N ASN A 654 -34.01 6.88 -36.61
CA ASN A 654 -35.29 7.49 -36.21
C ASN A 654 -35.18 9.04 -36.13
N ASP A 655 -34.15 9.64 -36.74
CA ASP A 655 -33.90 11.10 -36.81
C ASP A 655 -33.81 11.79 -35.42
N TYR A 656 -33.22 11.12 -34.43
CA TYR A 656 -33.00 11.65 -33.08
C TYR A 656 -31.56 12.06 -32.79
N VAL A 657 -31.38 13.29 -32.27
CA VAL A 657 -30.08 13.90 -31.93
C VAL A 657 -29.42 13.26 -30.70
N TYR A 658 -30.20 12.66 -29.79
CA TYR A 658 -29.70 12.02 -28.57
C TYR A 658 -30.23 10.59 -28.42
N GLY A 659 -29.37 9.72 -27.92
CA GLY A 659 -29.70 8.37 -27.45
C GLY A 659 -29.24 8.19 -26.00
N GLY A 660 -30.06 7.55 -25.18
CA GLY A 660 -29.78 7.30 -23.77
C GLY A 660 -30.06 5.86 -23.39
N LEU A 661 -29.08 5.17 -22.82
CA LEU A 661 -29.20 3.77 -22.44
C LEU A 661 -29.55 3.65 -20.95
N GLN A 662 -30.44 2.71 -20.59
CA GLN A 662 -30.93 2.47 -19.23
C GLN A 662 -30.94 0.98 -18.90
N PHE A 663 -30.65 0.65 -17.64
CA PHE A 663 -30.83 -0.69 -17.07
C PHE A 663 -30.23 -1.84 -17.90
N GLY A 664 -29.09 -1.60 -18.57
CA GLY A 664 -28.36 -2.60 -19.35
C GLY A 664 -28.97 -2.97 -20.71
N MET A 665 -30.30 -3.03 -20.81
CA MET A 665 -31.04 -3.58 -21.96
C MET A 665 -31.87 -2.55 -22.74
N GLN A 666 -32.07 -1.34 -22.21
CA GLN A 666 -33.01 -0.36 -22.77
C GLN A 666 -32.28 0.83 -23.43
N CYS A 667 -32.92 1.40 -24.45
CA CYS A 667 -32.46 2.53 -25.24
C CYS A 667 -33.64 3.49 -25.45
N PHE A 668 -33.44 4.77 -25.13
CA PHE A 668 -34.41 5.85 -25.28
C PHE A 668 -33.82 6.94 -26.16
N CYS A 669 -34.53 7.35 -27.21
CA CYS A 669 -34.09 8.41 -28.12
C CYS A 669 -34.79 9.74 -27.79
N GLY A 670 -34.25 10.86 -28.27
CA GLY A 670 -34.90 12.17 -28.15
C GLY A 670 -34.13 13.31 -28.79
N ASN A 671 -34.81 14.42 -29.07
CA ASN A 671 -34.20 15.64 -29.62
C ASN A 671 -33.84 16.67 -28.54
N HIS A 672 -34.33 16.48 -27.32
CA HIS A 672 -33.93 17.22 -26.13
C HIS A 672 -33.90 16.27 -24.93
N TYR A 673 -33.03 16.57 -23.97
CA TYR A 673 -33.09 16.01 -22.61
C TYR A 673 -33.02 17.15 -21.58
N ARG A 674 -33.83 17.06 -20.53
CA ARG A 674 -33.83 18.01 -19.40
C ARG A 674 -34.15 17.27 -18.11
N SER A 675 -33.11 16.93 -17.37
CA SER A 675 -33.21 16.40 -16.01
C SER A 675 -31.97 16.78 -15.19
N ARG A 676 -31.87 16.26 -13.97
CA ARG A 676 -30.69 16.43 -13.11
C ARG A 676 -29.58 15.50 -13.58
N GLN A 677 -28.39 16.04 -13.85
CA GLN A 677 -27.20 15.21 -14.04
C GLN A 677 -26.88 14.45 -12.73
N LEU A 678 -26.58 13.16 -12.83
CA LEU A 678 -26.23 12.30 -11.69
C LEU A 678 -24.73 12.00 -11.69
N PRO A 679 -24.16 11.64 -10.52
CA PRO A 679 -22.83 11.05 -10.47
C PRO A 679 -22.79 9.74 -11.28
N GLU A 680 -21.71 9.52 -12.04
CA GLU A 680 -21.57 8.35 -12.94
C GLU A 680 -21.75 6.97 -12.26
N ILE A 681 -21.67 6.87 -10.92
CA ILE A 681 -21.98 5.63 -10.19
C ILE A 681 -23.45 5.21 -10.31
N ASN A 682 -24.34 6.13 -10.69
CA ASN A 682 -25.75 5.84 -10.99
C ASN A 682 -25.96 5.26 -12.40
N CYS A 683 -24.94 5.31 -13.27
CA CYS A 683 -24.99 4.74 -14.63
C CYS A 683 -23.92 3.64 -14.80
N ASN A 684 -23.94 2.67 -13.89
CA ASN A 684 -22.96 1.60 -13.76
C ASN A 684 -23.46 0.21 -14.22
N GLU A 685 -24.65 0.12 -14.80
CA GLU A 685 -25.23 -1.13 -15.31
C GLU A 685 -24.57 -1.54 -16.63
N ARG A 686 -24.31 -2.82 -16.84
CA ARG A 686 -23.59 -3.31 -18.04
C ARG A 686 -24.54 -3.54 -19.21
N CYS A 687 -24.08 -3.26 -20.42
CA CYS A 687 -24.87 -3.53 -21.62
C CYS A 687 -25.06 -5.04 -21.83
N THR A 688 -26.27 -5.49 -22.12
CA THR A 688 -26.59 -6.93 -22.19
C THR A 688 -25.90 -7.67 -23.35
N GLY A 689 -25.66 -7.00 -24.48
CA GLY A 689 -24.87 -7.52 -25.60
C GLY A 689 -23.40 -7.09 -25.63
N ASP A 690 -22.99 -6.19 -24.74
CA ASP A 690 -21.59 -5.77 -24.59
C ASP A 690 -21.27 -5.53 -23.11
N SER A 691 -20.89 -6.61 -22.42
CA SER A 691 -20.58 -6.53 -21.00
C SER A 691 -19.38 -5.63 -20.64
N ALA A 692 -18.58 -5.16 -21.62
CA ALA A 692 -17.51 -4.19 -21.37
C ALA A 692 -18.04 -2.74 -21.26
N SER A 693 -19.15 -2.44 -21.95
CA SER A 693 -19.81 -1.13 -21.96
C SER A 693 -20.82 -0.94 -20.82
N PHE A 694 -21.09 0.32 -20.49
CA PHE A 694 -22.12 0.73 -19.53
C PHE A 694 -23.35 1.31 -20.24
N CYS A 695 -24.54 0.91 -19.77
CA CYS A 695 -25.84 1.17 -20.36
C CYS A 695 -26.80 1.74 -19.30
N GLY A 696 -26.42 2.87 -18.70
CA GLY A 696 -27.21 3.56 -17.68
C GLY A 696 -27.32 2.80 -16.36
N GLY A 697 -28.46 2.92 -15.70
CA GLY A 697 -28.77 2.27 -14.43
C GLY A 697 -30.26 2.38 -14.09
N SER A 698 -30.64 1.96 -12.88
CA SER A 698 -32.03 2.04 -12.44
C SER A 698 -32.51 3.50 -12.36
N MET A 699 -33.45 3.88 -13.23
CA MET A 699 -33.93 5.26 -13.42
C MET A 699 -32.79 6.27 -13.72
N ALA A 700 -31.76 5.85 -14.46
CA ALA A 700 -30.65 6.71 -14.87
C ALA A 700 -30.19 6.37 -16.31
N ASN A 701 -30.07 7.40 -17.15
CA ASN A 701 -29.69 7.27 -18.55
C ASN A 701 -28.22 7.64 -18.75
N SER A 702 -27.44 6.75 -19.38
CA SER A 702 -26.18 7.10 -20.02
C SER A 702 -26.49 7.80 -21.34
N VAL A 703 -26.40 9.13 -21.40
CA VAL A 703 -26.83 9.93 -22.56
C VAL A 703 -25.66 10.23 -23.50
N PHE A 704 -25.90 10.15 -24.80
CA PHE A 704 -24.94 10.43 -25.86
C PHE A 704 -25.52 11.41 -26.89
N HIS A 705 -24.68 12.32 -27.39
CA HIS A 705 -24.95 13.02 -28.65
C HIS A 705 -24.72 12.04 -29.79
N VAL A 706 -25.75 11.78 -30.58
CA VAL A 706 -25.67 11.00 -31.81
C VAL A 706 -25.00 11.88 -32.87
N GLN A 707 -23.96 11.39 -33.55
CA GLN A 707 -23.32 12.15 -34.63
C GLN A 707 -23.98 11.79 -35.97
N GLU A 708 -24.43 12.79 -36.75
CA GLU A 708 -25.11 12.56 -38.03
C GLU A 708 -24.21 11.78 -39.02
N TYR A 709 -24.60 10.56 -39.36
CA TYR A 709 -23.89 9.74 -40.34
C TYR A 709 -24.30 10.09 -41.79
N ARG A 710 -24.18 11.37 -42.18
CA ARG A 710 -24.50 11.84 -43.54
C ARG A 710 -23.46 11.40 -44.59
N ASN A 711 -23.54 10.12 -44.95
CA ASN A 711 -23.08 9.47 -46.19
C ASN A 711 -21.90 10.14 -46.94
N LYS A 712 -20.67 9.72 -46.64
CA LYS A 712 -19.54 9.82 -47.59
C LYS A 712 -19.56 8.64 -48.59
N THR A 713 -20.67 8.49 -49.31
CA THR A 713 -20.88 7.41 -50.30
C THR A 713 -21.48 7.93 -51.60
N THR A 714 -20.83 8.91 -52.22
CA THR A 714 -21.21 9.47 -53.53
C THR A 714 -20.03 9.51 -54.49
N LEU A 715 -19.88 8.45 -55.29
CA LEU A 715 -18.97 8.40 -56.43
C LEU A 715 -19.44 9.35 -57.55
N LYS A 716 -18.65 10.41 -57.85
CA LYS A 716 -18.74 11.16 -59.11
C LYS A 716 -17.35 11.59 -59.64
N VAL A 717 -16.68 10.62 -60.27
CA VAL A 717 -16.22 10.68 -61.69
C VAL A 717 -15.59 12.00 -62.21
N VAL A 718 -14.33 11.88 -62.69
CA VAL A 718 -13.60 12.65 -63.75
C VAL A 718 -12.68 13.84 -63.41
N SER A 719 -11.46 13.76 -63.99
CA SER A 719 -10.45 14.79 -64.36
C SER A 719 -9.47 15.40 -63.33
N GLY A 720 -8.15 15.22 -63.57
CA GLY A 720 -7.32 16.41 -63.86
C GLY A 720 -5.92 16.66 -63.22
N LYS A 721 -4.87 15.88 -63.60
CA LYS A 721 -3.44 16.30 -63.75
C LYS A 721 -2.59 16.91 -62.59
N GLY A 722 -1.49 16.19 -62.25
CA GLY A 722 -0.17 16.76 -61.86
C GLY A 722 0.11 17.04 -60.37
N LYS A 723 1.36 17.09 -59.88
CA LYS A 723 2.70 16.72 -60.42
C LYS A 723 3.71 16.55 -59.24
N LEU A 724 4.78 15.75 -59.38
CA LEU A 724 5.83 15.55 -58.34
C LEU A 724 6.91 16.65 -58.34
N GLN A 725 7.56 16.89 -57.18
CA GLN A 725 9.02 17.13 -57.08
C GLN A 725 9.61 16.86 -55.67
N THR A 726 10.95 16.93 -55.51
CA THR A 726 11.76 16.27 -54.44
C THR A 726 12.97 17.13 -53.97
N THR A 727 13.94 16.55 -53.21
CA THR A 727 15.29 17.07 -52.75
C THR A 727 15.33 17.83 -51.40
N SER A 728 16.42 17.88 -50.58
CA SER A 728 17.64 17.04 -50.36
C SER A 728 18.40 17.45 -49.05
N VAL A 729 19.49 16.74 -48.66
CA VAL A 729 20.26 16.75 -47.36
C VAL A 729 21.74 16.34 -47.67
N PRO A 730 22.88 16.61 -46.92
CA PRO A 730 23.18 16.97 -45.49
C PRO A 730 24.03 18.30 -45.37
N PRO A 731 25.04 18.60 -44.47
CA PRO A 731 25.72 17.92 -43.32
C PRO A 731 26.08 18.81 -42.07
N GLU A 732 27.20 18.52 -41.37
CA GLU A 732 27.81 19.08 -40.12
C GLU A 732 28.76 20.31 -40.37
N GLU A 733 29.52 20.96 -39.46
CA GLU A 733 30.22 20.57 -38.19
C GLU A 733 30.72 21.80 -37.33
N ALA A 734 31.50 21.54 -36.25
CA ALA A 734 32.54 22.39 -35.59
C ALA A 734 32.24 23.32 -34.36
N GLN A 735 33.32 23.64 -33.59
CA GLN A 735 33.41 24.50 -32.37
C GLN A 735 34.64 25.44 -32.40
N PRO A 736 34.69 26.52 -31.57
CA PRO A 736 35.95 27.12 -31.10
C PRO A 736 36.00 27.50 -29.58
N THR A 737 37.10 28.13 -29.14
CA THR A 737 37.66 28.13 -27.75
C THR A 737 37.78 29.49 -27.02
N TYR A 738 38.31 29.50 -25.77
CA TYR A 738 38.41 30.64 -24.82
C TYR A 738 39.68 31.54 -24.94
N THR A 739 39.65 32.75 -24.36
CA THR A 739 40.82 33.57 -23.89
C THR A 739 40.39 34.69 -22.89
N THR A 740 41.32 35.47 -22.30
CA THR A 740 41.11 36.14 -20.97
C THR A 740 41.75 37.54 -20.72
N ILE A 741 41.09 38.40 -19.88
CA ILE A 741 41.67 39.46 -18.97
C ILE A 741 42.21 40.75 -19.68
N PRO A 742 42.26 42.00 -19.11
CA PRO A 742 42.18 42.49 -17.70
C PRO A 742 41.07 43.55 -17.37
N ILE A 743 41.36 44.58 -16.54
CA ILE A 743 40.47 45.22 -15.51
C ILE A 743 40.60 46.76 -15.44
N GLN A 744 39.50 47.52 -15.23
CA GLN A 744 39.40 48.67 -14.28
C GLN A 744 37.95 49.19 -14.09
N ASN A 745 37.75 50.09 -13.11
CA ASN A 745 36.44 50.60 -12.62
C ASN A 745 36.01 51.89 -13.40
N ASP A 746 34.91 52.63 -13.14
CA ASP A 746 34.11 52.81 -11.90
C ASP A 746 32.68 53.35 -12.11
N VAL A 747 31.90 53.36 -11.02
CA VAL A 747 30.59 54.02 -10.76
C VAL A 747 29.74 54.56 -11.95
N ASN A 748 28.81 53.75 -12.47
CA ASN A 748 27.35 54.06 -12.43
C ASN A 748 26.46 52.89 -12.89
N GLY A 749 25.18 52.91 -12.50
CA GLY A 749 24.11 52.14 -13.13
C GLY A 749 23.81 50.73 -12.56
N SER A 750 22.65 50.19 -12.97
CA SER A 750 22.16 48.86 -12.59
C SER A 750 23.06 47.77 -13.15
N SER A 751 23.75 47.03 -12.27
CA SER A 751 24.77 46.05 -12.64
C SER A 751 24.15 44.75 -13.17
N VAL A 752 23.92 44.71 -14.49
CA VAL A 752 23.59 43.48 -15.22
C VAL A 752 24.77 42.51 -15.10
N LEU A 753 24.63 41.50 -14.23
CA LEU A 753 25.65 40.50 -13.98
C LEU A 753 25.96 39.73 -15.26
N LYS A 754 27.20 39.89 -15.78
CA LYS A 754 27.68 39.26 -17.01
C LYS A 754 27.36 37.76 -17.02
N LYS A 755 26.81 37.25 -18.12
CA LYS A 755 26.45 35.83 -18.29
C LYS A 755 27.68 34.94 -18.07
N GLY A 756 27.58 33.95 -17.19
CA GLY A 756 28.69 33.06 -16.82
C GLY A 756 29.52 33.46 -15.61
N THR A 757 29.25 34.59 -14.94
CA THR A 757 29.96 34.94 -13.68
C THR A 757 29.61 33.95 -12.58
N TYR A 758 30.63 33.33 -11.98
CA TYR A 758 30.47 32.51 -10.78
C TYR A 758 30.22 33.40 -9.56
N ILE A 759 29.12 33.14 -8.85
CA ILE A 759 28.65 33.92 -7.70
C ILE A 759 29.14 33.28 -6.39
N GLY A 760 29.30 31.96 -6.39
CA GLY A 760 29.88 31.21 -5.28
C GLY A 760 29.21 29.86 -5.04
N CYS A 761 29.59 29.23 -3.94
CA CYS A 761 29.02 27.99 -3.45
C CYS A 761 28.04 28.27 -2.30
N TYR A 762 26.86 27.65 -2.33
CA TYR A 762 25.75 27.92 -1.40
C TYR A 762 25.11 26.63 -0.87
N GLY A 763 24.63 26.65 0.36
CA GLY A 763 23.98 25.49 0.99
C GLY A 763 22.62 25.15 0.38
N ASP A 764 22.27 23.87 0.36
CA ASP A 764 20.97 23.35 -0.09
C ASP A 764 20.42 22.31 0.90
N ARG A 765 19.09 22.05 0.92
CA ARG A 765 18.45 21.08 1.82
C ARG A 765 17.16 20.50 1.24
N ASP A 766 16.88 19.23 1.53
CA ASP A 766 15.55 18.63 1.31
C ASP A 766 14.62 18.83 2.52
N PRO A 767 13.29 19.00 2.34
CA PRO A 767 12.59 19.25 1.08
C PRO A 767 12.72 20.72 0.58
N TYR A 768 13.11 21.64 1.46
CA TYR A 768 13.00 23.09 1.25
C TYR A 768 14.17 23.73 0.47
N ARG A 769 14.48 23.16 -0.70
CA ARG A 769 15.64 23.49 -1.55
C ARG A 769 15.89 25.01 -1.73
N ALA A 770 17.16 25.41 -1.74
CA ALA A 770 17.59 26.81 -1.80
C ALA A 770 17.34 27.46 -3.17
N MET A 771 17.42 26.67 -4.23
CA MET A 771 16.93 27.00 -5.56
C MET A 771 15.71 26.11 -5.83
N ASN A 772 14.62 26.68 -6.36
CA ASN A 772 13.34 25.98 -6.41
C ASN A 772 13.39 24.75 -7.33
N ARG A 773 12.82 23.62 -6.90
CA ARG A 773 12.80 22.35 -7.64
C ARG A 773 12.02 22.41 -8.96
N THR A 774 11.19 23.43 -9.17
CA THR A 774 10.24 23.54 -10.29
C THR A 774 10.89 23.56 -11.67
N GLN A 775 12.19 23.89 -11.79
CA GLN A 775 12.98 23.67 -13.01
C GLN A 775 14.37 23.11 -12.67
N ARG A 776 14.42 21.80 -12.33
CA ARG A 776 15.66 21.01 -12.30
C ARG A 776 15.88 20.35 -13.67
N TYR A 777 17.04 20.60 -14.26
CA TYR A 777 17.54 19.93 -15.46
C TYR A 777 18.72 19.01 -15.10
N VAL A 778 18.77 17.82 -15.68
CA VAL A 778 19.84 16.83 -15.41
C VAL A 778 20.40 16.33 -16.74
N ALA A 779 21.73 16.28 -16.85
CA ALA A 779 22.41 15.84 -18.06
C ALA A 779 23.61 14.93 -17.73
N ALA A 780 23.75 13.83 -18.47
CA ALA A 780 24.86 12.88 -18.32
C ALA A 780 26.24 13.47 -18.72
N ARG A 781 26.24 14.62 -19.40
CA ARG A 781 27.42 15.45 -19.72
C ARG A 781 27.11 16.91 -19.39
N MET A 782 26.84 17.22 -18.13
CA MET A 782 26.53 18.58 -17.69
C MET A 782 27.76 19.50 -17.80
N THR A 783 27.56 20.74 -18.27
CA THR A 783 28.55 21.84 -18.17
C THR A 783 27.87 23.08 -17.63
N VAL A 784 28.67 24.05 -17.15
CA VAL A 784 28.18 25.36 -16.68
C VAL A 784 27.42 26.09 -17.78
N GLU A 785 27.93 26.09 -19.01
CA GLU A 785 27.31 26.71 -20.18
C GLU A 785 25.98 26.05 -20.54
N LEU A 786 25.91 24.71 -20.46
CA LEU A 786 24.68 23.96 -20.72
C LEU A 786 23.59 24.29 -19.69
N CYS A 787 23.95 24.36 -18.41
CA CYS A 787 23.01 24.76 -17.36
C CYS A 787 22.55 26.22 -17.51
N ILE A 788 23.46 27.15 -17.78
CA ILE A 788 23.13 28.57 -18.03
C ILE A 788 22.24 28.73 -19.27
N LYS A 789 22.45 27.92 -20.31
CA LYS A 789 21.60 27.89 -21.51
C LYS A 789 20.21 27.35 -21.19
N HIS A 790 20.09 26.33 -20.34
CA HIS A 790 18.78 25.84 -19.89
C HIS A 790 18.05 26.88 -19.03
N CYS A 791 18.76 27.51 -18.09
CA CYS A 791 18.20 28.49 -17.17
C CYS A 791 18.04 29.91 -17.75
N SER A 792 18.05 30.10 -19.08
CA SER A 792 18.00 31.42 -19.74
C SER A 792 16.64 32.16 -19.65
N LYS A 793 15.86 31.88 -18.60
CA LYS A 793 14.64 32.61 -18.20
C LYS A 793 14.65 33.00 -16.71
N PHE A 794 15.69 32.61 -15.98
CA PHE A 794 15.88 32.83 -14.55
C PHE A 794 17.18 33.59 -14.35
N ARG A 795 17.30 34.35 -13.26
CA ARG A 795 18.48 35.19 -12.98
C ARG A 795 19.74 34.36 -12.65
N TYR A 796 19.56 33.16 -12.11
CA TYR A 796 20.63 32.30 -11.63
C TYR A 796 20.47 30.82 -12.04
N ALA A 797 21.61 30.18 -12.24
CA ALA A 797 21.76 28.77 -12.56
C ALA A 797 22.66 28.12 -11.51
N GLY A 798 22.13 27.20 -10.71
CA GLY A 798 22.87 26.45 -9.69
C GLY A 798 23.15 25.03 -10.14
N LEU A 799 24.40 24.58 -10.01
CA LEU A 799 24.80 23.23 -10.40
C LEU A 799 25.10 22.38 -9.15
N GLN A 800 24.68 21.10 -9.16
CA GLN A 800 24.82 20.16 -8.04
C GLN A 800 25.24 18.76 -8.53
N TYR A 801 25.90 17.97 -7.67
CA TYR A 801 26.36 16.59 -7.92
C TYR A 801 27.21 16.33 -9.20
N GLY A 802 27.64 17.35 -9.94
CA GLY A 802 28.31 17.16 -11.23
C GLY A 802 27.38 16.93 -12.43
N THR A 803 26.08 16.70 -12.22
CA THR A 803 25.11 16.28 -13.26
C THR A 803 23.80 17.09 -13.25
N GLU A 804 23.50 17.79 -12.16
CA GLU A 804 22.24 18.51 -11.98
C GLU A 804 22.40 20.03 -12.13
N CYS A 805 21.33 20.67 -12.58
CA CYS A 805 21.18 22.09 -12.83
C CYS A 805 19.83 22.56 -12.29
N PHE A 806 19.79 23.70 -11.61
CA PHE A 806 18.62 24.26 -10.95
C PHE A 806 18.45 25.73 -11.35
N CYS A 807 17.31 26.06 -11.94
CA CYS A 807 17.02 27.42 -12.40
C CYS A 807 16.18 28.16 -11.36
N SER A 808 16.64 29.33 -10.90
CA SER A 808 15.91 30.10 -9.88
C SER A 808 16.30 31.58 -9.88
N ASN A 809 15.43 32.41 -9.31
CA ASN A 809 15.70 33.84 -9.10
C ASN A 809 16.29 34.13 -7.70
N ASN A 810 16.24 33.14 -6.79
CA ASN A 810 16.82 33.17 -5.44
C ASN A 810 17.68 31.90 -5.24
N TYR A 811 18.74 31.96 -4.41
CA TYR A 811 19.75 30.90 -4.34
C TYR A 811 20.50 30.76 -2.99
N ASP A 812 20.31 31.69 -2.06
CA ASP A 812 21.15 31.92 -0.88
C ASP A 812 20.48 31.53 0.45
N ARG A 813 19.31 30.86 0.40
CA ARG A 813 18.46 30.45 1.55
C ARG A 813 19.22 29.84 2.75
N TYR A 814 20.33 29.14 2.51
CA TYR A 814 21.14 28.49 3.56
C TYR A 814 22.58 29.04 3.67
N GLY A 815 22.84 30.23 3.11
CA GLY A 815 24.14 30.89 3.18
C GLY A 815 25.21 30.29 2.26
N LYS A 816 26.41 30.88 2.31
CA LYS A 816 27.59 30.41 1.57
C LYS A 816 28.15 29.12 2.18
N SER A 817 28.72 28.28 1.33
CA SER A 817 29.40 27.02 1.69
C SER A 817 30.79 26.96 1.06
N GLY A 818 31.70 26.18 1.64
CA GLY A 818 33.02 25.89 1.07
C GLY A 818 33.08 24.59 0.25
N TYR A 819 31.96 23.86 0.14
CA TYR A 819 31.96 22.42 -0.15
C TYR A 819 31.59 22.03 -1.59
N CYS A 820 31.60 23.00 -2.52
CA CYS A 820 31.34 22.73 -3.93
C CYS A 820 32.61 22.25 -4.63
N TRP A 821 32.84 20.94 -4.58
CA TRP A 821 34.02 20.28 -5.16
C TRP A 821 33.70 19.35 -6.34
N ALA A 822 32.42 19.01 -6.56
CA ALA A 822 32.02 18.11 -7.63
C ALA A 822 32.37 18.72 -9.00
N LYS A 823 33.01 17.91 -9.84
CA LYS A 823 33.36 18.31 -11.21
C LYS A 823 32.19 18.09 -12.16
N CYS A 824 32.06 18.94 -13.16
CA CYS A 824 31.00 18.82 -14.14
C CYS A 824 31.21 17.59 -15.04
N SER A 825 30.18 16.74 -15.17
CA SER A 825 30.24 15.45 -15.89
C SER A 825 30.54 15.57 -17.40
N GLY A 826 30.25 16.72 -18.01
CA GLY A 826 30.64 17.05 -19.37
C GLY A 826 31.94 17.85 -19.51
N ASN A 827 32.49 18.39 -18.41
CA ASN A 827 33.75 19.15 -18.40
C ASN A 827 34.39 19.14 -17.00
N THR A 828 35.37 18.26 -16.80
CA THR A 828 36.01 18.05 -15.47
C THR A 828 36.81 19.24 -14.95
N SER A 829 37.09 20.24 -15.78
CA SER A 829 37.73 21.49 -15.35
C SER A 829 36.77 22.41 -14.59
N GLN A 830 35.45 22.31 -14.85
CA GLN A 830 34.42 23.14 -14.24
C GLN A 830 33.91 22.58 -12.90
N ILE A 831 33.26 23.43 -12.09
CA ILE A 831 32.72 23.08 -10.77
C ILE A 831 31.19 23.09 -10.82
N CYS A 832 30.58 21.99 -10.37
CA CYS A 832 29.15 21.69 -10.42
C CYS A 832 28.61 21.30 -9.04
N GLY A 833 28.86 22.15 -8.03
CA GLY A 833 28.32 21.99 -6.68
C GLY A 833 28.94 20.84 -5.90
N GLY A 834 28.11 20.14 -5.13
CA GLY A 834 28.50 19.02 -4.28
C GLY A 834 27.26 18.33 -3.71
N ASN A 835 27.42 17.53 -2.64
CA ASN A 835 26.28 16.94 -1.94
C ASN A 835 25.52 18.03 -1.17
N LEU A 836 24.26 18.28 -1.55
CA LEU A 836 23.40 19.35 -1.01
C LEU A 836 24.08 20.74 -0.96
N VAL A 837 24.91 21.08 -1.96
CA VAL A 837 25.49 22.42 -2.13
C VAL A 837 25.55 22.80 -3.61
N ASN A 838 25.14 24.03 -3.93
CA ASN A 838 25.01 24.54 -5.29
C ASN A 838 26.18 25.46 -5.66
N SER A 839 26.83 25.21 -6.80
CA SER A 839 27.70 26.19 -7.48
C SER A 839 26.82 27.10 -8.33
N VAL A 840 26.69 28.38 -7.94
CA VAL A 840 25.72 29.31 -8.54
C VAL A 840 26.41 30.27 -9.51
N TYR A 841 25.82 30.42 -10.70
CA TYR A 841 26.28 31.28 -11.79
C TYR A 841 25.16 32.23 -12.26
N SER A 842 25.54 33.40 -12.78
CA SER A 842 24.63 34.34 -13.43
C SER A 842 24.28 33.92 -14.86
N THR A 843 23.02 34.11 -15.24
CA THR A 843 22.51 33.82 -16.59
C THR A 843 22.52 35.03 -17.54
N GLY A 844 22.75 36.23 -17.01
CA GLY A 844 22.67 37.50 -17.73
C GLY A 844 21.26 38.09 -17.87
N GLU A 845 20.22 37.39 -17.41
CA GLU A 845 18.82 37.78 -17.65
C GLU A 845 18.23 38.70 -16.57
N ILE A 846 17.41 39.66 -17.01
CA ILE A 846 16.45 40.37 -16.15
C ILE A 846 15.11 39.64 -16.31
N GLY A 847 14.84 38.66 -15.44
CA GLY A 847 13.72 37.73 -15.59
C GLY A 847 12.36 38.42 -15.69
N SER A 848 11.59 38.07 -16.73
CA SER A 848 10.26 38.62 -16.98
C SER A 848 9.22 38.07 -16.00
N PHE A 849 8.55 38.98 -15.28
CA PHE A 849 7.40 38.66 -14.46
C PHE A 849 6.12 38.53 -15.30
N GLY A 850 5.13 37.79 -14.79
CA GLY A 850 3.76 37.92 -15.25
C GLY A 850 3.24 39.33 -14.97
N VAL A 851 2.35 39.84 -15.82
CA VAL A 851 1.82 41.20 -15.71
C VAL A 851 0.79 41.26 -14.59
N TYR A 852 1.17 41.87 -13.46
CA TYR A 852 0.23 42.29 -12.42
C TYR A 852 -0.06 43.79 -12.56
N GLU A 853 -1.31 44.20 -12.36
CA GLU A 853 -1.69 45.61 -12.26
C GLU A 853 -1.40 46.16 -10.84
N GLY A 854 -0.15 46.04 -10.42
CA GLY A 854 0.34 46.41 -9.09
C GLY A 854 1.80 46.02 -8.91
N SER A 855 2.59 46.89 -8.30
CA SER A 855 4.02 46.64 -8.07
C SER A 855 4.23 45.94 -6.74
N TYR A 856 4.99 44.85 -6.70
CA TYR A 856 5.41 44.24 -5.44
C TYR A 856 6.39 45.15 -4.71
N LEU A 857 6.11 45.42 -3.43
CA LEU A 857 6.88 46.31 -2.56
C LEU A 857 7.70 45.55 -1.50
N GLY A 858 7.72 44.21 -1.55
CA GLY A 858 8.52 43.35 -0.67
C GLY A 858 7.72 42.70 0.47
N CYS A 859 8.46 41.97 1.31
CA CYS A 859 7.96 41.32 2.52
C CYS A 859 8.08 42.23 3.76
N TRP A 860 7.00 42.39 4.53
CA TRP A 860 6.93 43.34 5.65
C TRP A 860 6.46 42.71 6.98
N LEU A 861 6.94 43.27 8.09
CA LEU A 861 6.63 42.89 9.46
C LEU A 861 5.21 43.32 9.87
N ASP A 862 4.37 42.39 10.33
CA ASP A 862 3.01 42.65 10.80
C ASP A 862 2.96 42.64 12.35
N ASP A 863 3.33 43.76 12.97
CA ASP A 863 3.66 43.83 14.41
C ASP A 863 2.57 44.42 15.32
N ASN A 864 1.37 44.75 14.80
CA ASN A 864 0.19 45.02 15.63
C ASN A 864 -1.13 44.93 14.84
N PRO A 865 -2.09 44.04 15.19
CA PRO A 865 -3.36 43.90 14.47
C PRO A 865 -4.34 45.05 14.76
N PHE A 866 -4.10 46.19 14.10
CA PHE A 866 -4.95 47.39 14.04
C PHE A 866 -5.05 48.22 15.33
N GLY A 867 -3.92 48.77 15.77
CA GLY A 867 -3.93 50.03 16.53
C GLY A 867 -4.42 51.20 15.66
N ASN A 868 -5.73 51.49 15.70
CA ASN A 868 -6.42 52.67 15.15
C ASN A 868 -5.97 53.16 13.75
N MET A 869 -6.36 52.44 12.69
CA MET A 869 -6.56 53.04 11.34
C MET A 869 -7.51 52.18 10.49
N GLU A 870 -8.39 52.84 9.74
CA GLU A 870 -9.43 52.20 8.92
C GLU A 870 -8.84 51.38 7.77
N GLY A 871 -9.59 50.34 7.36
CA GLY A 871 -9.37 49.65 6.09
C GLY A 871 -10.00 48.27 6.00
N SER A 872 -10.43 47.90 4.80
CA SER A 872 -11.10 46.63 4.52
C SER A 872 -10.16 45.41 4.58
N SER A 873 -10.74 44.23 4.75
CA SER A 873 -10.01 42.95 4.71
C SER A 873 -10.94 41.80 4.34
N ILE A 874 -10.44 40.83 3.58
CA ILE A 874 -11.19 39.64 3.16
C ILE A 874 -10.37 38.36 3.30
N ARG A 875 -11.04 37.26 3.63
CA ARG A 875 -10.46 35.92 3.81
C ARG A 875 -11.22 34.90 2.97
N ILE A 876 -10.55 34.30 1.98
CA ILE A 876 -11.16 33.32 1.06
C ILE A 876 -10.24 32.11 0.84
N ARG A 877 -10.82 30.95 0.50
CA ARG A 877 -10.09 29.69 0.29
C ARG A 877 -9.37 29.59 -1.07
N ASN A 878 -9.54 30.58 -1.95
CA ASN A 878 -8.97 30.63 -3.29
C ASN A 878 -8.32 32.00 -3.55
N MET A 879 -7.48 32.45 -2.60
CA MET A 879 -6.83 33.76 -2.67
C MET A 879 -5.73 33.76 -3.73
N THR A 880 -5.66 34.80 -4.55
CA THR A 880 -4.48 35.14 -5.38
C THR A 880 -4.10 36.59 -5.16
N VAL A 881 -2.90 36.97 -5.61
CA VAL A 881 -2.46 38.38 -5.67
C VAL A 881 -3.49 39.23 -6.41
N ASP A 882 -3.96 38.75 -7.56
CA ASP A 882 -4.93 39.43 -8.44
C ASP A 882 -6.29 39.64 -7.75
N VAL A 883 -6.79 38.63 -7.02
CA VAL A 883 -8.05 38.77 -6.27
C VAL A 883 -7.93 39.78 -5.13
N CYS A 884 -6.77 39.84 -4.46
CA CYS A 884 -6.54 40.84 -3.42
C CYS A 884 -6.36 42.26 -4.01
N LEU A 885 -5.62 42.40 -5.10
CA LEU A 885 -5.48 43.68 -5.82
C LEU A 885 -6.85 44.19 -6.31
N ALA A 886 -7.66 43.31 -6.92
CA ALA A 886 -9.01 43.66 -7.39
C ALA A 886 -9.94 44.06 -6.23
N PHE A 887 -9.91 43.34 -5.10
CA PHE A 887 -10.66 43.69 -3.90
C PHE A 887 -10.23 45.06 -3.35
N CYS A 888 -8.93 45.28 -3.13
CA CYS A 888 -8.45 46.57 -2.63
C CYS A 888 -8.69 47.73 -3.60
N ARG A 889 -8.73 47.48 -4.92
CA ARG A 889 -9.11 48.45 -5.95
C ARG A 889 -10.58 48.86 -5.85
N ILE A 890 -11.49 47.89 -5.76
CA ILE A 890 -12.95 48.13 -5.60
C ILE A 890 -13.23 48.92 -4.32
N GLU A 891 -12.49 48.60 -3.25
CA GLU A 891 -12.58 49.27 -1.95
C GLU A 891 -11.81 50.62 -1.88
N GLY A 892 -11.18 51.07 -2.99
CA GLY A 892 -10.55 52.39 -3.12
C GLY A 892 -9.15 52.57 -2.50
N TYR A 893 -8.50 51.49 -2.04
CA TYR A 893 -7.27 51.53 -1.26
C TYR A 893 -5.98 51.53 -2.11
N ASP A 894 -4.96 52.30 -1.69
CA ASP A 894 -3.66 52.41 -2.38
C ASP A 894 -2.77 51.16 -2.29
N PHE A 895 -2.92 50.33 -1.24
CA PHE A 895 -2.06 49.18 -0.97
C PHE A 895 -2.84 47.93 -0.60
N ALA A 896 -2.34 46.78 -1.09
CA ALA A 896 -2.84 45.44 -0.80
C ALA A 896 -1.76 44.63 -0.07
N GLY A 897 -2.09 44.05 1.07
CA GLY A 897 -1.20 43.18 1.85
C GLY A 897 -1.79 41.77 1.97
N LEU A 898 -1.06 40.75 1.54
CA LEU A 898 -1.47 39.35 1.63
C LEU A 898 -0.76 38.62 2.77
N GLN A 899 -1.52 37.86 3.56
CA GLN A 899 -1.03 37.11 4.73
C GLN A 899 -1.59 35.68 4.76
N LYS A 900 -0.86 34.78 5.45
CA LYS A 900 -1.25 33.37 5.73
C LYS A 900 -1.67 32.53 4.51
N GLY A 901 -1.35 32.95 3.29
CA GLY A 901 -1.79 32.30 2.05
C GLY A 901 -3.25 32.56 1.65
N LEU A 902 -4.06 33.24 2.47
CA LEU A 902 -5.53 33.25 2.34
C LEU A 902 -6.24 34.49 2.89
N GLU A 903 -5.49 35.47 3.40
CA GLU A 903 -5.99 36.72 3.98
C GLU A 903 -5.45 37.91 3.18
N CYS A 904 -6.30 38.91 2.96
CA CYS A 904 -6.01 40.11 2.19
C CYS A 904 -6.45 41.34 2.98
N TYR A 905 -5.59 42.36 3.05
CA TYR A 905 -5.77 43.58 3.82
C TYR A 905 -5.53 44.81 2.93
N CYS A 906 -6.48 45.75 2.93
CA CYS A 906 -6.46 46.92 2.05
C CYS A 906 -6.28 48.20 2.86
N ARG A 907 -5.25 49.01 2.59
CA ARG A 907 -4.92 50.21 3.38
C ARG A 907 -4.38 51.34 2.49
N ASN A 908 -4.63 52.59 2.88
CA ASN A 908 -4.06 53.77 2.20
C ASN A 908 -2.64 54.13 2.68
N LYS A 909 -2.16 53.48 3.74
CA LYS A 909 -0.80 53.59 4.27
C LYS A 909 -0.39 52.24 4.86
N TYR A 910 0.86 51.86 4.64
CA TYR A 910 1.53 50.78 5.38
C TYR A 910 2.72 51.39 6.14
N LYS A 911 2.98 50.93 7.37
CA LYS A 911 4.06 51.44 8.22
C LYS A 911 4.63 50.31 9.06
N THR A 912 5.62 49.64 8.48
CA THR A 912 6.09 48.32 8.89
C THR A 912 7.60 48.21 8.66
N ILE A 913 8.29 47.28 9.34
CA ILE A 913 9.71 47.02 9.10
C ILE A 913 9.85 46.08 7.89
N LEU A 914 10.75 46.40 6.95
CA LEU A 914 11.06 45.50 5.82
C LEU A 914 11.72 44.21 6.36
N GLN A 915 11.40 43.08 5.75
CA GLN A 915 11.87 41.76 6.14
C GLN A 915 12.48 41.04 4.94
N ALA A 916 13.33 40.04 5.19
CA ALA A 916 13.81 39.18 4.11
C ALA A 916 12.63 38.41 3.48
N GLU A 917 12.63 38.26 2.15
CA GLU A 917 11.58 37.56 1.40
C GLU A 917 11.34 36.11 1.88
N SER A 918 12.35 35.49 2.51
CA SER A 918 12.23 34.20 3.18
C SER A 918 11.17 34.14 4.29
N PHE A 919 10.72 35.28 4.83
CA PHE A 919 9.66 35.37 5.82
C PHE A 919 8.24 35.44 5.21
N CYS A 920 8.11 35.76 3.91
CA CYS A 920 6.85 35.75 3.17
C CYS A 920 6.77 34.52 2.25
N TYR A 921 6.94 33.34 2.85
CA TYR A 921 7.12 32.08 2.13
C TYR A 921 5.83 31.30 1.84
N LEU A 922 4.67 31.75 2.33
CA LEU A 922 3.43 30.98 2.21
C LEU A 922 2.82 31.13 0.80
N PRO A 923 2.46 30.02 0.13
CA PRO A 923 1.82 30.08 -1.18
C PRO A 923 0.41 30.66 -1.09
N CYS A 924 -0.04 31.32 -2.15
CA CYS A 924 -1.42 31.75 -2.29
C CYS A 924 -2.35 30.54 -2.46
N SER A 925 -3.46 30.50 -1.71
CA SER A 925 -4.39 29.36 -1.66
C SER A 925 -5.10 29.06 -2.99
N GLY A 926 -5.26 30.07 -3.87
CA GLY A 926 -5.72 29.91 -5.25
C GLY A 926 -4.60 29.91 -6.30
N ASN A 927 -3.33 30.09 -5.91
CA ASN A 927 -2.18 30.06 -6.83
C ASN A 927 -0.89 29.69 -6.08
N SER A 928 -0.53 28.40 -6.08
CA SER A 928 0.66 27.90 -5.36
C SER A 928 2.01 28.35 -5.94
N LEU A 929 2.02 29.07 -7.06
CA LEU A 929 3.23 29.64 -7.68
C LEU A 929 3.54 31.06 -7.19
N THR A 930 2.62 31.71 -6.47
CA THR A 930 2.78 33.08 -5.93
C THR A 930 2.81 33.10 -4.41
N ALA A 931 3.52 34.08 -3.85
CA ALA A 931 3.67 34.25 -2.41
C ALA A 931 2.59 35.19 -1.83
N CYS A 932 1.97 34.77 -0.75
CA CYS A 932 0.89 35.44 -0.03
C CYS A 932 1.26 35.62 1.45
N GLY A 933 2.40 36.25 1.70
CA GLY A 933 2.90 36.59 3.03
C GLY A 933 3.42 35.41 3.84
N GLY A 934 3.39 35.57 5.16
CA GLY A 934 3.80 34.59 6.16
C GLY A 934 2.79 34.50 7.30
N HIS A 935 3.18 33.88 8.42
CA HIS A 935 2.29 33.72 9.58
C HIS A 935 2.02 35.04 10.34
N SER A 936 2.94 36.01 10.25
CA SER A 936 2.86 37.35 10.86
C SER A 936 3.61 38.37 9.99
N ARG A 937 3.42 38.26 8.66
CA ARG A 937 4.23 38.92 7.63
C ARG A 937 3.41 39.16 6.38
N ASN A 938 3.42 40.37 5.85
CA ASN A 938 2.61 40.75 4.69
C ASN A 938 3.45 40.84 3.42
N SER A 939 3.03 40.15 2.36
CA SER A 939 3.48 40.46 0.99
C SER A 939 2.70 41.69 0.53
N VAL A 940 3.37 42.83 0.39
CA VAL A 940 2.70 44.12 0.10
C VAL A 940 2.87 44.51 -1.36
N PHE A 941 1.78 45.00 -1.97
CA PHE A 941 1.71 45.46 -3.35
C PHE A 941 1.07 46.86 -3.40
N SER A 942 1.48 47.70 -4.35
CA SER A 942 0.71 48.88 -4.72
C SER A 942 -0.48 48.48 -5.60
N VAL A 943 -1.61 49.19 -5.44
CA VAL A 943 -2.79 49.05 -6.30
C VAL A 943 -2.74 50.16 -7.36
N THR A 944 -2.78 49.82 -8.65
CA THR A 944 -2.87 50.83 -9.72
C THR A 944 -4.29 50.97 -10.24
N GLY A 945 -4.67 52.19 -10.60
CA GLY A 945 -5.99 52.57 -11.12
C GLY A 945 -7.08 52.55 -10.04
N LYS A 946 -7.42 53.71 -9.48
CA LYS A 946 -8.62 53.86 -8.63
C LYS A 946 -9.86 53.97 -9.52
N TYR A 947 -10.98 53.39 -9.06
CA TYR A 947 -12.32 53.58 -9.62
C TYR A 947 -13.04 54.76 -8.96
#